data_AF-A0A3L7SHA3-F1
#
_entry.id   AF-A0A3L7SHA3-F1
#
_cell.length_a   1.000
_cell.length_b   1.000
_cell.length_c   1.000
_cell.angle_alpha   90.00
_cell.angle_beta   90.00
_cell.angle_gamma   90.00
#
_symmetry.space_group_name_H-M   'P 1'
#
loop_
_entity.id
_entity.type
_entity.pdbx_description
1 polymer ?
#
loop_
_entity_poly.entity_id
_entity_poly.type
_entity_poly.pdbx_seq_one_letter_code
_entity_poly.pdbx_strand_id
1 'polypeptide(L)'
;MLVGEIFSDWRSSTSLVFYSFLPAVIWMIFIRMKRNTEVITELKAQVDRLEESRRSSQLHVDAKTLPKSSPMIYAFVIVALLAAPTVAAAKQPLPTAHTTCKIEGWNVRVDDRLLKGEDSALGARVLKLLEARLVAISVVVPDKSLAKLRTITIQLDLNYGDLRTMQYHPDAGWLKEHGYSEQLAKCVHIPDVNNLLEPAGIHSQPWVLLHELAHGFHDQIVGFDEPRVNAAWEKFRGSGKYKSVLSASGTIHEHYGLTDHKEFFAEMTEAYFGSNDFYPFVAGELKQAEPEIFLLLADIWGPLPGFAQSNTAAHHAPNPPPEVGSENPKVQGLALNVEVEANKVAEITFEAARLHSDPFMQVILDVEFTDPAGAKKLVPAFWAGKNQWKVRYASPIVGVHLWRSICNVADDSGLHGVEGKVTITPNTGTNLLYLHGPVRVAQDKRHFEHADGTPFLWLGDTWWKCLCRRMTWEGFQQLTADRKAKGFNVVQIVCGPYPDEDMMEARWENEGGKPYQKLDFSVMNPAYFDYADRRFQHLIDNGIVPAIVGGWGRPQGGGQPTIIQVGLDGYKRHWRHLIARYGAYPVAWILGGEASDGNGPWSDLTKYVHETDPYRRLLVYHSPSDPRQAIKANNELFDFDMVGIGHDGMNTAGQTLTLIKSSLTQTPARPALCGEACYEGHMQTNFQDIQRHMFWSFVLSGAAGHTYGAAGIWHASVEGDAGHTGIHGHEYDFTTCKEGMSFPGATQVGLGKKLLEKYPWHRFESHSEWVDEGLFAAGIPGELVFVYLPKRGIYDWSGFTVRGLTPETRYATFFYDPATGRRFDKVITTNIDGTWTTLNVPSPQDWVLVLERAKD
;
A
#
# COMPACT_ATOMS: atom_id res chain seq x y z
N MET A 1 52.11 -28.62 19.46
CA MET A 1 52.82 -27.40 19.92
C MET A 1 52.14 -26.21 19.28
N LEU A 2 51.97 -25.14 20.06
CA LEU A 2 51.07 -23.98 19.88
C LEU A 2 49.59 -24.35 19.96
N VAL A 3 48.98 -24.21 21.14
CA VAL A 3 48.56 -22.95 21.76
C VAL A 3 48.22 -23.27 23.22
N GLY A 4 49.21 -23.08 24.10
CA GLY A 4 48.97 -22.59 25.44
C GLY A 4 49.17 -21.07 25.40
N GLU A 5 48.48 -20.35 26.27
CA GLU A 5 48.30 -18.88 26.30
C GLU A 5 47.08 -18.39 25.50
N ILE A 6 45.93 -18.35 26.20
CA ILE A 6 44.99 -17.21 26.37
C ILE A 6 43.78 -17.81 27.10
N PHE A 7 43.93 -18.19 28.36
CA PHE A 7 42.81 -18.34 29.30
C PHE A 7 43.36 -18.17 30.72
N SER A 8 43.99 -17.01 30.94
CA SER A 8 44.34 -16.50 32.25
C SER A 8 43.89 -15.06 32.36
N ASP A 9 42.60 -14.82 32.24
CA ASP A 9 41.92 -13.83 33.07
C ASP A 9 40.43 -13.96 32.81
N TRP A 10 39.73 -14.53 33.78
CA TRP A 10 38.34 -14.22 34.16
C TRP A 10 38.03 -15.05 35.42
N ARG A 11 38.80 -14.78 36.49
CA ARG A 11 38.41 -15.12 37.85
C ARG A 11 37.63 -13.92 38.40
N SER A 12 36.31 -13.97 38.34
CA SER A 12 35.45 -13.76 39.52
C SER A 12 33.98 -13.79 39.13
N SER A 13 33.21 -14.53 39.94
CA SER A 13 31.76 -14.38 40.13
C SER A 13 30.84 -14.88 39.01
N THR A 14 30.44 -16.17 39.06
CA THR A 14 29.04 -16.64 38.86
C THR A 14 28.95 -18.17 38.92
N SER A 15 29.26 -18.76 40.08
CA SER A 15 28.94 -20.17 40.36
C SER A 15 27.49 -20.29 40.86
N LEU A 16 26.49 -20.00 40.02
CA LEU A 16 25.08 -20.31 40.36
C LEU A 16 24.12 -20.43 39.16
N VAL A 17 24.60 -20.48 37.91
CA VAL A 17 23.72 -20.49 36.71
C VAL A 17 23.60 -21.87 36.03
N PHE A 18 24.42 -22.86 36.39
CA PHE A 18 24.44 -24.15 35.66
C PHE A 18 23.41 -25.19 36.11
N TYR A 19 22.70 -25.00 37.23
CA TYR A 19 21.72 -25.99 37.72
C TYR A 19 20.28 -25.77 37.23
N SER A 20 19.99 -24.69 36.51
CA SER A 20 18.63 -24.34 36.06
C SER A 20 18.33 -24.70 34.60
N PHE A 21 19.33 -25.13 33.82
CA PHE A 21 19.17 -25.34 32.37
C PHE A 21 19.15 -26.82 31.93
N LEU A 22 19.43 -27.77 32.81
CA LEU A 22 19.40 -29.20 32.47
C LEU A 22 17.99 -29.69 32.02
N PRO A 23 16.87 -29.24 32.64
CA PRO A 23 15.54 -29.57 32.15
C PRO A 23 15.26 -29.00 30.75
N ALA A 24 15.79 -27.81 30.44
CA ALA A 24 15.58 -27.15 29.15
C ALA A 24 16.37 -27.83 28.02
N VAL A 25 17.58 -28.31 28.30
CA VAL A 25 18.40 -29.07 27.35
C VAL A 25 17.78 -30.45 27.09
N ILE A 26 17.28 -31.13 28.13
CA ILE A 26 16.56 -32.40 27.97
C ILE A 26 15.25 -32.19 27.19
N TRP A 27 14.54 -31.09 27.42
CA TRP A 27 13.32 -30.73 26.69
C TRP A 27 13.61 -30.38 25.21
N MET A 28 14.72 -29.70 24.92
CA MET A 28 15.17 -29.47 23.53
C MET A 28 15.55 -30.76 22.80
N ILE A 29 16.15 -31.72 23.50
CA ILE A 29 16.42 -33.07 22.95
C ILE A 29 15.11 -33.84 22.73
N PHE A 30 14.14 -33.71 23.65
CA PHE A 30 12.79 -34.28 23.55
C PHE A 30 12.02 -33.79 22.31
N ILE A 31 12.14 -32.50 21.97
CA ILE A 31 11.51 -31.91 20.78
C ILE A 31 12.15 -32.44 19.49
N ARG A 32 13.43 -32.79 19.52
CA ARG A 32 14.19 -33.24 18.34
C ARG A 32 14.10 -34.75 18.08
N MET A 33 13.71 -35.57 19.05
CA MET A 33 13.65 -37.05 18.96
C MET A 33 12.23 -37.61 18.72
N LYS A 34 11.35 -36.88 18.03
CA LYS A 34 9.91 -37.20 17.87
C LYS A 34 9.56 -38.47 17.06
N ARG A 35 10.48 -39.43 16.89
CA ARG A 35 10.28 -40.64 16.05
C ARG A 35 10.59 -41.99 16.71
N ASN A 36 10.90 -42.09 18.01
CA ASN A 36 11.13 -43.39 18.64
C ASN A 36 10.46 -43.51 20.02
N THR A 37 9.28 -44.14 20.04
CA THR A 37 8.35 -44.20 21.19
C THR A 37 8.87 -45.07 22.34
N GLU A 38 9.72 -46.07 22.06
CA GLU A 38 10.27 -46.98 23.09
C GLU A 38 11.37 -46.32 23.92
N VAL A 39 12.28 -45.57 23.29
CA VAL A 39 13.37 -44.85 23.98
C VAL A 39 12.84 -43.73 24.88
N ILE A 40 11.75 -43.07 24.44
CA ILE A 40 11.07 -42.02 25.21
C ILE A 40 10.44 -42.60 26.50
N THR A 41 9.93 -43.82 26.45
CA THR A 41 9.27 -44.46 27.61
C THR A 41 10.29 -44.84 28.68
N GLU A 42 11.45 -45.37 28.28
CA GLU A 42 12.53 -45.74 29.20
C GLU A 42 13.20 -44.50 29.84
N LEU A 43 13.42 -43.43 29.07
CA LEU A 43 13.96 -42.16 29.58
C LEU A 43 13.01 -41.48 30.58
N LYS A 44 11.70 -41.54 30.33
CA LYS A 44 10.69 -40.99 31.25
C LYS A 44 10.69 -41.75 32.58
N ALA A 45 10.76 -43.08 32.53
CA ALA A 45 10.89 -43.90 33.73
C ALA A 45 12.19 -43.63 34.52
N GLN A 46 13.30 -43.29 33.85
CA GLN A 46 14.55 -42.91 34.51
C GLN A 46 14.48 -41.52 35.17
N VAL A 47 13.81 -40.55 34.53
CA VAL A 47 13.58 -39.21 35.10
C VAL A 47 12.67 -39.28 36.32
N ASP A 48 11.60 -40.08 36.26
CA ASP A 48 10.67 -40.25 37.38
C ASP A 48 11.39 -40.89 38.59
N ARG A 49 12.27 -41.87 38.37
CA ARG A 49 13.13 -42.46 39.41
C ARG A 49 14.10 -41.45 40.04
N LEU A 50 14.61 -40.49 39.27
CA LEU A 50 15.51 -39.44 39.76
C LEU A 50 14.76 -38.36 40.56
N GLU A 51 13.53 -38.01 40.17
CA GLU A 51 12.70 -37.09 40.93
C GLU A 51 12.22 -37.68 42.26
N GLU A 52 11.96 -39.00 42.29
CA GLU A 52 11.60 -39.72 43.49
C GLU A 52 12.78 -39.83 44.48
N SER A 53 14.00 -40.06 43.96
CA SER A 53 15.24 -40.00 44.76
C SER A 53 15.55 -38.60 45.29
N ARG A 54 15.15 -37.54 44.58
CA ARG A 54 15.32 -36.15 45.03
C ARG A 54 14.32 -35.78 46.13
N ARG A 55 13.09 -36.32 46.07
CA ARG A 55 12.08 -36.14 47.12
C ARG A 55 12.43 -36.87 48.41
N SER A 56 13.16 -37.98 48.35
CA SER A 56 13.58 -38.72 49.55
C SER A 56 14.81 -38.13 50.26
N SER A 57 15.53 -37.18 49.66
CA SER A 57 16.76 -36.58 50.21
C SER A 57 16.55 -35.12 50.64
N GLN A 58 15.59 -34.87 51.53
CA GLN A 58 15.56 -33.65 52.35
C GLN A 58 15.92 -34.01 53.79
N LEU A 59 17.22 -34.10 54.08
CA LEU A 59 17.76 -34.05 55.43
C LEU A 59 19.07 -33.26 55.38
N HIS A 60 19.16 -32.26 56.26
CA HIS A 60 20.25 -31.32 56.49
C HIS A 60 21.64 -31.97 56.43
N VAL A 61 22.62 -31.34 55.74
CA VAL A 61 24.02 -31.26 56.22
C VAL A 61 24.72 -29.99 55.70
N ASP A 62 25.43 -29.36 56.63
CA ASP A 62 26.28 -28.17 56.56
C ASP A 62 27.39 -28.16 55.50
N ALA A 63 27.66 -26.94 55.02
CA ALA A 63 28.82 -26.60 54.21
C ALA A 63 30.09 -26.52 55.06
N LYS A 64 30.77 -27.65 55.28
CA LYS A 64 32.22 -27.76 55.53
C LYS A 64 32.57 -29.22 55.79
N THR A 65 33.08 -29.89 54.75
CA THR A 65 33.96 -31.07 54.70
C THR A 65 33.44 -32.11 53.69
N LEU A 66 34.18 -32.29 52.58
CA LEU A 66 34.43 -33.59 51.94
C LEU A 66 35.47 -33.43 50.81
N PRO A 67 36.27 -34.48 50.54
CA PRO A 67 37.60 -34.40 49.92
C PRO A 67 37.63 -34.57 48.40
N LYS A 68 38.79 -34.24 47.83
CA LYS A 68 39.21 -34.50 46.44
C LYS A 68 39.36 -36.00 46.17
N SER A 69 38.59 -36.56 45.26
CA SER A 69 38.82 -37.79 44.42
C SER A 69 37.46 -38.28 43.92
N SER A 70 37.21 -38.81 42.72
CA SER A 70 37.94 -38.95 41.45
C SER A 70 36.87 -39.12 40.34
N PRO A 71 37.13 -38.71 39.09
CA PRO A 71 36.16 -38.69 37.99
C PRO A 71 36.13 -40.05 37.26
N MET A 72 35.64 -41.10 37.90
CA MET A 72 35.70 -42.47 37.32
C MET A 72 34.35 -43.17 37.11
N ILE A 73 33.22 -42.47 37.29
CA ILE A 73 31.88 -43.03 37.02
C ILE A 73 31.24 -42.43 35.75
N TYR A 74 31.69 -41.25 35.30
CA TYR A 74 31.14 -40.59 34.11
C TYR A 74 31.74 -41.11 32.77
N ALA A 75 32.84 -41.85 32.81
CA ALA A 75 33.46 -42.41 31.61
C ALA A 75 32.72 -43.67 31.08
N PHE A 76 32.01 -44.41 31.94
CA PHE A 76 31.35 -45.66 31.53
C PHE A 76 30.04 -45.44 30.77
N VAL A 77 29.32 -44.34 31.01
CA VAL A 77 28.09 -44.01 30.27
C VAL A 77 28.40 -43.46 28.87
N ILE A 78 29.53 -42.75 28.72
CA ILE A 78 29.95 -42.20 27.42
C ILE A 78 30.53 -43.31 26.52
N VAL A 79 31.25 -44.29 27.07
CA VAL A 79 31.80 -45.40 26.28
C VAL A 79 30.72 -46.42 25.86
N ALA A 80 29.67 -46.63 26.67
CA ALA A 80 28.56 -47.50 26.29
C ALA A 80 27.64 -46.91 25.18
N LEU A 81 27.60 -45.57 25.05
CA LEU A 81 26.89 -44.88 23.96
C LEU A 81 27.70 -44.82 22.64
N LEU A 82 29.01 -45.07 22.69
CA LEU A 82 29.90 -45.11 21.51
C LEU A 82 30.04 -46.51 20.90
N ALA A 83 29.45 -47.54 21.53
CA ALA A 83 29.48 -48.92 21.07
C ALA A 83 28.12 -49.46 20.61
N ALA A 84 27.16 -48.58 20.29
CA ALA A 84 26.03 -48.99 19.47
C ALA A 84 26.54 -49.24 18.05
N PRO A 85 26.29 -50.41 17.44
CA PRO A 85 26.64 -50.60 16.04
C PRO A 85 25.95 -49.50 15.25
N THR A 86 26.71 -48.81 14.40
CA THR A 86 26.14 -47.95 13.39
C THR A 86 25.20 -48.80 12.56
N VAL A 87 23.91 -48.75 12.87
CA VAL A 87 22.88 -49.18 11.94
C VAL A 87 23.06 -48.21 10.78
N ALA A 88 23.73 -48.68 9.72
CA ALA A 88 23.78 -47.94 8.47
C ALA A 88 22.34 -47.56 8.15
N ALA A 89 22.04 -46.25 8.18
CA ALA A 89 20.70 -45.78 7.90
C ALA A 89 20.32 -46.36 6.54
N ALA A 90 19.28 -47.20 6.51
CA ALA A 90 18.80 -47.77 5.27
C ALA A 90 18.52 -46.60 4.31
N LYS A 91 19.12 -46.62 3.12
CA LYS A 91 18.89 -45.58 2.10
C LYS A 91 17.39 -45.43 1.91
N GLN A 92 16.90 -44.19 1.87
CA GLN A 92 15.49 -43.92 1.63
C GLN A 92 15.08 -44.60 0.32
N PRO A 93 13.92 -45.27 0.28
CA PRO A 93 13.50 -46.02 -0.89
C PRO A 93 13.31 -45.07 -2.09
N LEU A 94 13.84 -45.47 -3.25
CA LEU A 94 13.59 -44.77 -4.50
C LEU A 94 12.11 -44.98 -4.92
N PRO A 95 11.47 -43.97 -5.54
CA PRO A 95 10.12 -44.11 -6.10
C PRO A 95 10.10 -45.21 -7.16
N THR A 96 9.00 -45.95 -7.23
CA THR A 96 8.81 -47.04 -8.20
C THR A 96 8.02 -46.63 -9.43
N ALA A 97 7.24 -45.54 -9.33
CA ALA A 97 6.42 -45.00 -10.42
C ALA A 97 6.15 -43.50 -10.22
N HIS A 98 5.94 -42.81 -11.34
CA HIS A 98 5.51 -41.41 -11.39
C HIS A 98 4.32 -41.26 -12.33
N THR A 99 3.38 -40.42 -11.95
CA THR A 99 2.29 -39.96 -12.82
C THR A 99 2.64 -38.58 -13.38
N THR A 100 2.51 -38.40 -14.69
CA THR A 100 2.73 -37.09 -15.32
C THR A 100 1.46 -36.25 -15.26
N CYS A 101 1.55 -35.08 -14.64
CA CYS A 101 0.51 -34.08 -14.55
C CYS A 101 0.88 -32.85 -15.40
N LYS A 102 -0.13 -32.14 -15.90
CA LYS A 102 0.03 -30.82 -16.50
C LYS A 102 -0.28 -29.76 -15.45
N ILE A 103 0.70 -28.95 -15.09
CA ILE A 103 0.56 -27.85 -14.13
C ILE A 103 1.11 -26.59 -14.79
N GLU A 104 0.25 -25.57 -14.96
CA GLU A 104 0.61 -24.30 -15.63
C GLU A 104 1.31 -24.46 -17.00
N GLY A 105 1.04 -25.55 -17.71
CA GLY A 105 1.63 -25.89 -19.02
C GLY A 105 2.88 -26.79 -18.97
N TRP A 106 3.53 -26.92 -17.81
CA TRP A 106 4.68 -27.82 -17.62
C TRP A 106 4.26 -29.29 -17.54
N ASN A 107 5.16 -30.19 -17.95
CA ASN A 107 5.08 -31.61 -17.60
C ASN A 107 5.71 -31.81 -16.23
N VAL A 108 4.91 -32.18 -15.24
CA VAL A 108 5.37 -32.47 -13.87
C VAL A 108 5.20 -33.97 -13.60
N ARG A 109 6.31 -34.69 -13.45
CA ARG A 109 6.33 -36.10 -13.04
C ARG A 109 6.24 -36.19 -11.53
N VAL A 110 5.09 -36.60 -11.01
CA VAL A 110 4.81 -36.64 -9.58
C VAL A 110 4.92 -38.08 -9.10
N ASP A 111 5.70 -38.30 -8.04
CA ASP A 111 5.77 -39.59 -7.34
C ASP A 111 4.37 -40.07 -6.94
N ASP A 112 4.02 -41.29 -7.32
CA ASP A 112 2.68 -41.85 -7.08
C ASP A 112 2.32 -41.90 -5.59
N ARG A 113 3.32 -41.95 -4.69
CA ARG A 113 3.13 -41.87 -3.23
C ARG A 113 2.51 -40.55 -2.78
N LEU A 114 2.76 -39.45 -3.51
CA LEU A 114 2.18 -38.13 -3.24
C LEU A 114 0.74 -38.01 -3.76
N LEU A 115 0.31 -38.91 -4.64
CA LEU A 115 -1.02 -38.87 -5.24
C LEU A 115 -2.01 -39.81 -4.55
N LYS A 116 -1.51 -40.89 -3.94
CA LYS A 116 -2.33 -41.96 -3.36
C LYS A 116 -1.66 -42.49 -2.08
N GLY A 117 -2.47 -42.93 -1.11
CA GLY A 117 -1.96 -43.50 0.15
C GLY A 117 -1.74 -42.45 1.25
N GLU A 118 -0.90 -42.78 2.22
CA GLU A 118 -0.72 -42.01 3.48
C GLU A 118 -0.18 -40.59 3.25
N ASP A 119 0.65 -40.38 2.22
CA ASP A 119 1.26 -39.08 1.91
C ASP A 119 0.42 -38.21 0.94
N SER A 120 -0.78 -38.65 0.55
CA SER A 120 -1.62 -37.91 -0.41
C SER A 120 -2.01 -36.51 0.06
N ALA A 121 -2.22 -36.30 1.36
CA ALA A 121 -2.50 -34.99 1.93
C ALA A 121 -1.28 -34.05 1.87
N LEU A 122 -0.07 -34.59 2.08
CA LEU A 122 1.18 -33.86 1.89
C LEU A 122 1.35 -33.51 0.42
N GLY A 123 1.17 -34.48 -0.48
CA GLY A 123 1.23 -34.27 -1.92
C GLY A 123 0.28 -33.18 -2.42
N ALA A 124 -0.98 -33.18 -1.96
CA ALA A 124 -1.93 -32.12 -2.30
C ALA A 124 -1.44 -30.72 -1.89
N ARG A 125 -0.81 -30.59 -0.72
CA ARG A 125 -0.25 -29.33 -0.24
C ARG A 125 0.98 -28.90 -1.05
N VAL A 126 1.87 -29.83 -1.37
CA VAL A 126 3.09 -29.57 -2.14
C VAL A 126 2.75 -29.17 -3.58
N LEU A 127 1.82 -29.89 -4.22
CA LEU A 127 1.35 -29.58 -5.57
C LEU A 127 0.72 -28.19 -5.64
N LYS A 128 -0.05 -27.79 -4.62
CA LYS A 128 -0.62 -26.44 -4.54
C LYS A 128 0.46 -25.36 -4.42
N LEU A 129 1.53 -25.61 -3.65
CA LEU A 129 2.66 -24.68 -3.58
C LEU A 129 3.44 -24.62 -4.90
N LEU A 130 3.70 -25.78 -5.52
CA LEU A 130 4.35 -25.86 -6.82
C LEU A 130 3.56 -25.10 -7.90
N GLU A 131 2.25 -25.32 -7.97
CA GLU A 131 1.36 -24.58 -8.87
C GLU A 131 1.45 -23.08 -8.63
N ALA A 132 1.38 -22.61 -7.37
CA ALA A 132 1.52 -21.19 -7.05
C ALA A 132 2.86 -20.59 -7.52
N ARG A 133 3.97 -21.33 -7.40
CA ARG A 133 5.29 -20.89 -7.89
C ARG A 133 5.34 -20.84 -9.41
N LEU A 134 4.78 -21.83 -10.09
CA LEU A 134 4.72 -21.86 -11.55
C LEU A 134 3.80 -20.77 -12.12
N VAL A 135 2.70 -20.44 -11.44
CA VAL A 135 1.84 -19.29 -11.76
C VAL A 135 2.67 -18.00 -11.69
N ALA A 136 3.39 -17.79 -10.58
CA ALA A 136 4.23 -16.59 -10.41
C ALA A 136 5.26 -16.42 -11.55
N ILE A 137 5.93 -17.52 -11.93
CA ILE A 137 6.87 -17.54 -13.07
C ILE A 137 6.15 -17.22 -14.39
N SER A 138 4.99 -17.83 -14.63
CA SER A 138 4.24 -17.65 -15.88
C SER A 138 3.73 -16.21 -16.10
N VAL A 139 3.54 -15.45 -15.02
CA VAL A 139 3.07 -14.06 -15.08
C VAL A 139 4.21 -13.11 -15.47
N VAL A 140 5.45 -13.41 -15.08
CA VAL A 140 6.59 -12.49 -15.26
C VAL A 140 7.46 -12.81 -16.48
N VAL A 141 7.52 -14.07 -16.92
CA VAL A 141 8.34 -14.48 -18.07
C VAL A 141 7.57 -14.24 -19.39
N PRO A 142 8.15 -13.53 -20.38
CA PRO A 142 7.50 -13.27 -21.66
C PRO A 142 7.06 -14.54 -22.39
N ASP A 143 5.88 -14.51 -23.04
CA ASP A 143 5.24 -15.68 -23.67
C ASP A 143 6.17 -16.53 -24.54
N LYS A 144 7.04 -15.88 -25.34
CA LYS A 144 7.98 -16.57 -26.23
C LYS A 144 8.99 -17.41 -25.46
N SER A 145 9.50 -16.89 -24.35
CA SER A 145 10.49 -17.58 -23.52
C SER A 145 9.79 -18.55 -22.56
N LEU A 146 8.61 -18.19 -22.05
CA LEU A 146 7.77 -19.04 -21.23
C LEU A 146 7.36 -20.33 -21.97
N ALA A 147 7.03 -20.23 -23.27
CA ALA A 147 6.71 -21.40 -24.09
C ALA A 147 7.88 -22.39 -24.18
N LYS A 148 9.13 -21.89 -24.22
CA LYS A 148 10.33 -22.72 -24.19
C LYS A 148 10.64 -23.23 -22.78
N LEU A 149 10.46 -22.40 -21.75
CA LEU A 149 10.66 -22.78 -20.35
C LEU A 149 9.71 -23.94 -19.95
N ARG A 150 8.50 -23.97 -20.50
CA ARG A 150 7.49 -25.03 -20.33
C ARG A 150 7.87 -26.38 -20.96
N THR A 151 8.90 -26.44 -21.82
CA THR A 151 9.38 -27.71 -22.38
C THR A 151 10.27 -28.48 -21.40
N ILE A 152 10.82 -27.81 -20.40
CA ILE A 152 11.66 -28.42 -19.37
C ILE A 152 10.76 -29.22 -18.43
N THR A 153 11.08 -30.50 -18.24
CA THR A 153 10.31 -31.36 -17.34
C THR A 153 10.71 -31.10 -15.89
N ILE A 154 9.72 -31.14 -15.00
CA ILE A 154 9.92 -31.09 -13.55
C ILE A 154 9.59 -32.47 -12.98
N GLN A 155 10.40 -32.99 -12.06
CA GLN A 155 10.10 -34.20 -11.31
C GLN A 155 10.02 -33.88 -9.81
N LEU A 156 8.93 -34.34 -9.17
CA LEU A 156 8.61 -34.08 -7.77
C LEU A 156 8.51 -35.40 -7.02
N ASP A 157 9.39 -35.59 -6.04
CA ASP A 157 9.53 -36.83 -5.28
C ASP A 157 9.32 -36.62 -3.78
N LEU A 158 8.62 -37.55 -3.13
CA LEU A 158 8.45 -37.54 -1.67
C LEU A 158 9.82 -37.56 -0.97
N ASN A 159 10.69 -38.44 -1.46
CA ASN A 159 12.12 -38.56 -1.15
C ASN A 159 12.79 -39.35 -2.28
N TYR A 160 14.08 -39.08 -2.56
CA TYR A 160 14.83 -39.74 -3.63
C TYR A 160 16.24 -40.19 -3.18
N GLY A 161 16.30 -41.27 -2.39
CA GLY A 161 17.57 -41.81 -1.90
C GLY A 161 18.32 -40.82 -1.01
N ASP A 162 19.55 -40.47 -1.39
CA ASP A 162 20.39 -39.52 -0.64
C ASP A 162 20.27 -38.08 -1.17
N LEU A 163 19.54 -37.84 -2.27
CA LEU A 163 19.31 -36.50 -2.82
C LEU A 163 18.32 -35.71 -1.95
N ARG A 164 18.63 -34.42 -1.74
CA ARG A 164 17.83 -33.52 -0.89
C ARG A 164 17.60 -32.15 -1.53
N THR A 165 18.64 -31.55 -2.11
CA THR A 165 18.54 -30.21 -2.71
C THR A 165 17.83 -30.28 -4.07
N MET A 166 16.99 -29.28 -4.36
CA MET A 166 16.45 -29.09 -5.70
C MET A 166 17.61 -28.86 -6.67
N GLN A 167 17.57 -29.47 -7.84
CA GLN A 167 18.68 -29.40 -8.80
C GLN A 167 18.24 -29.78 -10.21
N TYR A 168 18.85 -29.16 -11.20
CA TYR A 168 18.80 -29.54 -12.60
C TYR A 168 19.89 -30.57 -12.94
N HIS A 169 19.53 -31.66 -13.64
CA HIS A 169 20.48 -32.70 -14.06
C HIS A 169 20.86 -32.52 -15.54
N PRO A 170 22.06 -32.05 -15.89
CA PRO A 170 22.41 -31.77 -17.28
C PRO A 170 22.65 -33.02 -18.14
N ASP A 171 23.07 -34.14 -17.54
CA ASP A 171 23.34 -35.40 -18.25
C ASP A 171 23.12 -36.64 -17.37
N ALA A 172 23.12 -37.82 -17.99
CA ALA A 172 22.85 -39.10 -17.34
C ALA A 172 24.07 -39.75 -16.68
N GLY A 173 25.29 -39.27 -16.94
CA GLY A 173 26.54 -39.91 -16.50
C GLY A 173 26.65 -39.97 -14.99
N TRP A 174 26.56 -38.81 -14.33
CA TRP A 174 26.62 -38.72 -12.86
C TRP A 174 25.49 -39.52 -12.20
N LEU A 175 24.28 -39.46 -12.75
CA LEU A 175 23.12 -40.20 -12.26
C LEU A 175 23.38 -41.71 -12.25
N LYS A 176 23.90 -42.25 -13.36
CA LYS A 176 24.24 -43.67 -13.51
C LYS A 176 25.33 -44.11 -12.53
N GLU A 177 26.38 -43.32 -12.38
CA GLU A 177 27.50 -43.61 -11.46
C GLU A 177 27.05 -43.66 -9.99
N HIS A 178 26.01 -42.90 -9.63
CA HIS A 178 25.49 -42.82 -8.27
C HIS A 178 24.23 -43.69 -8.04
N GLY A 179 23.84 -44.49 -9.04
CA GLY A 179 22.72 -45.44 -8.94
C GLY A 179 21.32 -44.79 -8.99
N TYR A 180 21.21 -43.60 -9.59
CA TYR A 180 19.95 -42.89 -9.80
C TYR A 180 19.40 -43.10 -11.22
N SER A 181 18.12 -42.81 -11.41
CA SER A 181 17.47 -42.98 -12.72
C SER A 181 18.06 -42.05 -13.77
N GLU A 182 18.52 -42.60 -14.89
CA GLU A 182 18.97 -41.84 -16.06
C GLU A 182 17.84 -40.96 -16.66
N GLN A 183 16.57 -41.25 -16.35
CA GLN A 183 15.42 -40.44 -16.78
C GLN A 183 15.35 -39.06 -16.10
N LEU A 184 16.17 -38.80 -15.08
CA LEU A 184 16.32 -37.49 -14.48
C LEU A 184 17.15 -36.54 -15.36
N ALA A 185 17.90 -37.04 -16.36
CA ALA A 185 18.65 -36.18 -17.26
C ALA A 185 17.73 -35.17 -17.98
N LYS A 186 18.22 -33.93 -18.11
CA LYS A 186 17.53 -32.76 -18.66
C LYS A 186 16.23 -32.39 -17.91
N CYS A 187 16.14 -32.72 -16.62
CA CYS A 187 14.99 -32.43 -15.76
C CYS A 187 15.38 -31.58 -14.54
N VAL A 188 14.49 -30.67 -14.14
CA VAL A 188 14.52 -30.06 -12.81
C VAL A 188 13.94 -31.07 -11.82
N HIS A 189 14.71 -31.43 -10.79
CA HIS A 189 14.35 -32.45 -9.83
C HIS A 189 14.18 -31.83 -8.44
N ILE A 190 13.02 -32.07 -7.83
CA ILE A 190 12.70 -31.76 -6.44
C ILE A 190 12.71 -33.10 -5.67
N PRO A 191 13.86 -33.52 -5.12
CA PRO A 191 14.05 -34.88 -4.60
C PRO A 191 13.46 -35.09 -3.19
N ASP A 192 13.08 -34.02 -2.49
CA ASP A 192 12.46 -34.07 -1.17
C ASP A 192 11.43 -32.93 -1.03
N VAL A 193 10.15 -33.28 -0.94
CA VAL A 193 9.07 -32.31 -0.82
C VAL A 193 9.12 -31.49 0.47
N ASN A 194 9.79 -31.97 1.52
CA ASN A 194 9.88 -31.24 2.79
C ASN A 194 10.74 -30.00 2.66
N ASN A 195 11.77 -30.03 1.81
CA ASN A 195 12.60 -28.86 1.52
C ASN A 195 11.81 -27.78 0.77
N LEU A 196 10.93 -28.19 -0.16
CA LEU A 196 10.05 -27.24 -0.86
C LEU A 196 9.04 -26.56 0.09
N LEU A 197 8.61 -27.27 1.14
CA LEU A 197 7.69 -26.76 2.16
C LEU A 197 8.38 -26.07 3.33
N GLU A 198 9.71 -26.04 3.38
CA GLU A 198 10.44 -25.49 4.51
C GLU A 198 10.26 -23.97 4.58
N PRO A 199 9.70 -23.41 5.67
CA PRO A 199 9.43 -21.98 5.76
C PRO A 199 10.68 -21.11 5.62
N ALA A 200 11.82 -21.58 6.13
CA ALA A 200 13.10 -20.87 6.01
C ALA A 200 13.54 -20.78 4.55
N GLY A 201 13.55 -21.89 3.82
CA GLY A 201 13.88 -21.92 2.39
C GLY A 201 12.91 -21.12 1.53
N ILE A 202 11.60 -21.16 1.83
CA ILE A 202 10.58 -20.34 1.16
C ILE A 202 10.85 -18.84 1.28
N HIS A 203 11.40 -18.41 2.41
CA HIS A 203 11.72 -17.01 2.68
C HIS A 203 13.09 -16.61 2.14
N SER A 204 14.11 -17.47 2.29
CA SER A 204 15.48 -17.15 1.88
C SER A 204 15.71 -17.34 0.39
N GLN A 205 15.00 -18.27 -0.25
CA GLN A 205 15.12 -18.61 -1.67
C GLN A 205 13.75 -18.64 -2.37
N PRO A 206 13.02 -17.51 -2.43
CA PRO A 206 11.64 -17.49 -2.92
C PRO A 206 11.49 -17.88 -4.40
N TRP A 207 12.57 -17.78 -5.19
CA TRP A 207 12.60 -18.07 -6.62
C TRP A 207 13.51 -19.24 -7.02
N VAL A 208 13.92 -20.10 -6.07
CA VAL A 208 14.76 -21.28 -6.33
C VAL A 208 14.22 -22.22 -7.42
N LEU A 209 12.90 -22.31 -7.60
CA LEU A 209 12.34 -23.10 -8.72
C LEU A 209 12.66 -22.46 -10.09
N LEU A 210 12.67 -21.13 -10.16
CA LEU A 210 13.10 -20.41 -11.36
C LEU A 210 14.61 -20.55 -11.57
N HIS A 211 15.43 -20.59 -10.51
CA HIS A 211 16.86 -20.89 -10.59
C HIS A 211 17.13 -22.18 -11.36
N GLU A 212 16.48 -23.26 -10.93
CA GLU A 212 16.68 -24.58 -11.54
C GLU A 212 16.11 -24.64 -12.97
N LEU A 213 14.98 -23.96 -13.21
CA LEU A 213 14.44 -23.82 -14.56
C LEU A 213 15.36 -22.97 -15.45
N ALA A 214 16.09 -21.99 -14.89
CA ALA A 214 17.07 -21.19 -15.61
C ALA A 214 18.29 -22.03 -16.01
N HIS A 215 18.76 -22.97 -15.18
CA HIS A 215 19.74 -23.96 -15.61
C HIS A 215 19.24 -24.79 -16.80
N GLY A 216 18.00 -25.28 -16.74
CA GLY A 216 17.40 -26.02 -17.85
C GLY A 216 17.26 -25.19 -19.13
N PHE A 217 16.92 -23.91 -19.00
CA PHE A 217 16.84 -22.99 -20.14
C PHE A 217 18.22 -22.67 -20.72
N HIS A 218 19.21 -22.44 -19.85
CA HIS A 218 20.59 -22.20 -20.26
C HIS A 218 21.15 -23.40 -21.01
N ASP A 219 20.90 -24.63 -20.54
CA ASP A 219 21.35 -25.86 -21.19
C ASP A 219 20.62 -26.13 -22.51
N GLN A 220 19.28 -26.19 -22.48
CA GLN A 220 18.47 -26.74 -23.56
C GLN A 220 18.10 -25.73 -24.64
N ILE A 221 18.11 -24.44 -24.30
CA ILE A 221 17.58 -23.37 -25.17
C ILE A 221 18.67 -22.40 -25.61
N VAL A 222 19.51 -21.94 -24.68
CA VAL A 222 20.59 -20.97 -24.95
C VAL A 222 21.88 -21.68 -25.35
N GLY A 223 22.20 -22.78 -24.67
CA GLY A 223 23.49 -23.47 -24.70
C GLY A 223 24.44 -22.92 -23.63
N PHE A 224 25.02 -23.80 -22.80
CA PHE A 224 25.99 -23.41 -21.76
C PHE A 224 27.23 -22.68 -22.30
N ASP A 225 27.59 -22.91 -23.56
CA ASP A 225 28.73 -22.28 -24.20
C ASP A 225 28.41 -20.91 -24.84
N GLU A 226 27.24 -20.32 -24.59
CA GLU A 226 26.83 -19.01 -25.15
C GLU A 226 27.88 -17.93 -24.84
N PRO A 227 28.59 -17.40 -25.88
CA PRO A 227 29.73 -16.52 -25.68
C PRO A 227 29.39 -15.24 -24.90
N ARG A 228 28.16 -14.73 -25.05
CA ARG A 228 27.73 -13.49 -24.36
C ARG A 228 27.56 -13.70 -22.86
N VAL A 229 27.04 -14.85 -22.43
CA VAL A 229 26.90 -15.21 -21.01
C VAL A 229 28.28 -15.45 -20.41
N ASN A 230 29.16 -16.17 -21.11
CA ASN A 230 30.53 -16.40 -20.66
C ASN A 230 31.32 -15.09 -20.50
N ALA A 231 31.21 -14.17 -21.47
CA ALA A 231 31.87 -12.87 -21.39
C ALA A 231 31.33 -12.01 -20.22
N ALA A 232 30.02 -12.02 -20.01
CA ALA A 232 29.39 -11.32 -18.90
C ALA A 232 29.83 -11.89 -17.54
N TRP A 233 29.88 -13.21 -17.40
CA TRP A 233 30.36 -13.88 -16.19
C TRP A 233 31.83 -13.58 -15.90
N GLU A 234 32.70 -13.63 -16.90
CA GLU A 234 34.13 -13.31 -16.72
C GLU A 234 34.33 -11.88 -16.23
N LYS A 235 33.54 -10.93 -16.74
CA LYS A 235 33.53 -9.54 -16.26
C LYS A 235 32.97 -9.43 -14.84
N PHE A 236 31.86 -10.11 -14.55
CA PHE A 236 31.25 -10.16 -13.22
C PHE A 236 32.24 -10.68 -12.18
N ARG A 237 32.90 -11.82 -12.47
CA ARG A 237 33.92 -12.45 -11.63
C ARG A 237 35.18 -11.59 -11.48
N GLY A 238 35.66 -11.03 -12.59
CA GLY A 238 36.86 -10.19 -12.61
C GLY A 238 36.70 -8.85 -11.87
N SER A 239 35.45 -8.38 -11.68
CA SER A 239 35.18 -7.09 -11.03
C SER A 239 35.57 -7.04 -9.55
N GLY A 240 35.59 -8.19 -8.87
CA GLY A 240 35.82 -8.28 -7.42
C GLY A 240 34.68 -7.74 -6.54
N LYS A 241 33.68 -7.05 -7.11
CA LYS A 241 32.54 -6.46 -6.38
C LYS A 241 31.71 -7.51 -5.62
N TYR A 242 31.63 -8.71 -6.18
CA TYR A 242 30.71 -9.76 -5.73
C TYR A 242 31.30 -10.74 -4.71
N LYS A 243 32.55 -10.51 -4.28
CA LYS A 243 33.20 -11.34 -3.24
C LYS A 243 32.62 -11.16 -1.84
N SER A 244 31.85 -10.10 -1.65
CA SER A 244 31.29 -9.71 -0.36
C SER A 244 30.02 -8.89 -0.59
N VAL A 245 28.89 -9.58 -0.71
CA VAL A 245 27.57 -8.98 -0.94
C VAL A 245 26.58 -9.40 0.14
N LEU A 246 25.55 -8.58 0.32
CA LEU A 246 24.44 -8.91 1.19
C LEU A 246 23.68 -10.10 0.61
N SER A 247 23.30 -11.04 1.49
CA SER A 247 22.36 -12.12 1.18
C SER A 247 20.98 -11.84 1.79
N ALA A 248 19.96 -12.55 1.33
CA ALA A 248 18.58 -12.41 1.80
C ALA A 248 18.42 -12.67 3.32
N SER A 249 19.36 -13.37 3.96
CA SER A 249 19.39 -13.55 5.43
C SER A 249 19.99 -12.35 6.18
N GLY A 250 20.44 -11.31 5.50
CA GLY A 250 21.08 -10.13 6.09
C GLY A 250 22.57 -10.32 6.41
N THR A 251 23.15 -11.46 6.05
CA THR A 251 24.57 -11.78 6.24
C THR A 251 25.36 -11.47 4.97
N ILE A 252 26.65 -11.16 5.11
CA ILE A 252 27.55 -10.88 4.00
C ILE A 252 28.24 -12.17 3.56
N HIS A 253 28.14 -12.50 2.27
CA HIS A 253 28.70 -13.71 1.65
C HIS A 253 29.34 -13.42 0.29
N GLU A 254 30.12 -14.37 -0.22
CA GLU A 254 30.50 -14.38 -1.63
C GLU A 254 29.27 -14.73 -2.48
N HIS A 255 29.01 -13.96 -3.54
CA HIS A 255 27.84 -14.17 -4.39
C HIS A 255 27.94 -15.52 -5.10
N TYR A 256 26.88 -16.33 -5.05
CA TYR A 256 26.91 -17.69 -5.58
C TYR A 256 27.19 -17.78 -7.09
N GLY A 257 26.76 -16.80 -7.88
CA GLY A 257 27.10 -16.66 -9.29
C GLY A 257 28.60 -16.48 -9.61
N LEU A 258 29.48 -16.36 -8.61
CA LEU A 258 30.93 -16.43 -8.83
C LEU A 258 31.44 -17.86 -9.08
N THR A 259 30.67 -18.88 -8.73
CA THR A 259 31.03 -20.30 -8.86
C THR A 259 31.36 -20.69 -10.30
N ASP A 260 30.39 -20.55 -11.20
CA ASP A 260 30.58 -20.75 -12.64
C ASP A 260 29.56 -19.92 -13.46
N HIS A 261 29.70 -19.93 -14.79
CA HIS A 261 28.80 -19.18 -15.69
C HIS A 261 27.35 -19.71 -15.66
N LYS A 262 27.11 -20.93 -15.17
CA LYS A 262 25.76 -21.52 -15.08
C LYS A 262 25.05 -20.98 -13.85
N GLU A 263 25.70 -20.95 -12.70
CA GLU A 263 25.17 -20.32 -11.48
C GLU A 263 24.99 -18.82 -11.68
N PHE A 264 25.94 -18.17 -12.35
CA PHE A 264 25.79 -16.78 -12.75
C PHE A 264 24.50 -16.52 -13.54
N PHE A 265 24.23 -17.32 -14.57
CA PHE A 265 23.05 -17.14 -15.38
C PHE A 265 21.75 -17.36 -14.58
N ALA A 266 21.72 -18.36 -13.69
CA ALA A 266 20.56 -18.68 -12.88
C ALA A 266 20.27 -17.59 -11.84
N GLU A 267 21.29 -17.18 -11.06
CA GLU A 267 21.19 -16.10 -10.07
C GLU A 267 20.76 -14.76 -10.69
N MET A 268 21.37 -14.39 -11.83
CA MET A 268 20.99 -13.14 -12.51
C MET A 268 19.58 -13.24 -13.09
N THR A 269 19.10 -14.43 -13.46
CA THR A 269 17.72 -14.66 -13.91
C THR A 269 16.74 -14.50 -12.75
N GLU A 270 17.06 -14.98 -11.55
CA GLU A 270 16.26 -14.74 -10.35
C GLU A 270 16.14 -13.23 -10.05
N ALA A 271 17.26 -12.50 -10.09
CA ALA A 271 17.26 -11.06 -9.92
C ALA A 271 16.43 -10.35 -11.01
N TYR A 272 16.49 -10.82 -12.27
CA TYR A 272 15.80 -10.20 -13.39
C TYR A 272 14.27 -10.33 -13.31
N PHE A 273 13.74 -11.52 -12.99
CA PHE A 273 12.29 -11.76 -12.97
C PHE A 273 11.64 -11.68 -11.59
N GLY A 274 12.41 -11.87 -10.53
CA GLY A 274 11.90 -12.12 -9.19
C GLY A 274 12.78 -11.51 -8.10
N SER A 275 13.19 -12.33 -7.15
CA SER A 275 14.04 -11.95 -6.02
C SER A 275 15.13 -12.98 -5.83
N ASN A 276 16.38 -12.56 -6.03
CA ASN A 276 17.56 -13.36 -5.82
C ASN A 276 17.94 -13.45 -4.33
N ASP A 277 18.80 -14.39 -4.00
CA ASP A 277 19.27 -14.63 -2.63
C ASP A 277 20.48 -13.78 -2.26
N PHE A 278 21.16 -13.21 -3.27
CA PHE A 278 22.32 -12.35 -3.14
C PHE A 278 22.11 -11.05 -3.90
N TYR A 279 22.63 -9.94 -3.37
CA TYR A 279 22.58 -8.66 -4.08
C TYR A 279 23.35 -8.76 -5.42
N PRO A 280 22.76 -8.30 -6.55
CA PRO A 280 21.48 -7.59 -6.67
C PRO A 280 20.26 -8.51 -6.49
N PHE A 281 19.34 -8.13 -5.60
CA PHE A 281 18.19 -8.95 -5.25
C PHE A 281 17.08 -8.84 -6.29
N VAL A 282 16.89 -7.69 -6.93
CA VAL A 282 15.76 -7.45 -7.85
C VAL A 282 16.19 -6.73 -9.12
N ALA A 283 15.30 -6.73 -10.12
CA ALA A 283 15.57 -6.24 -11.47
C ALA A 283 16.07 -4.79 -11.51
N GLY A 284 15.52 -3.93 -10.65
CA GLY A 284 15.93 -2.53 -10.53
C GLY A 284 17.37 -2.38 -10.03
N GLU A 285 17.74 -3.17 -9.02
CA GLU A 285 19.11 -3.22 -8.50
C GLU A 285 20.06 -3.81 -9.52
N LEU A 286 19.68 -4.91 -10.20
CA LEU A 286 20.47 -5.50 -11.27
C LEU A 286 20.71 -4.49 -12.40
N LYS A 287 19.68 -3.74 -12.81
CA LYS A 287 19.78 -2.70 -13.83
C LYS A 287 20.72 -1.57 -13.42
N GLN A 288 20.72 -1.18 -12.14
CA GLN A 288 21.57 -0.12 -11.64
C GLN A 288 23.02 -0.58 -11.45
N ALA A 289 23.22 -1.75 -10.85
CA ALA A 289 24.53 -2.28 -10.51
C ALA A 289 25.26 -2.84 -11.73
N GLU A 290 24.53 -3.54 -12.62
CA GLU A 290 25.05 -4.25 -13.78
C GLU A 290 24.13 -4.07 -15.01
N PRO A 291 24.03 -2.85 -15.56
CA PRO A 291 23.13 -2.54 -16.68
C PRO A 291 23.39 -3.40 -17.94
N GLU A 292 24.63 -3.81 -18.19
CA GLU A 292 24.96 -4.69 -19.32
C GLU A 292 24.40 -6.11 -19.12
N ILE A 293 24.44 -6.64 -17.90
CA ILE A 293 23.87 -7.95 -17.56
C ILE A 293 22.34 -7.87 -17.66
N PHE A 294 21.73 -6.79 -17.15
CA PHE A 294 20.30 -6.55 -17.30
C PHE A 294 19.84 -6.55 -18.77
N LEU A 295 20.59 -5.86 -19.65
CA LEU A 295 20.28 -5.83 -21.08
C LEU A 295 20.50 -7.19 -21.75
N LEU A 296 21.54 -7.93 -21.36
CA LEU A 296 21.78 -9.30 -21.85
C LEU A 296 20.60 -10.22 -21.53
N LEU A 297 20.09 -10.17 -20.29
CA LEU A 297 18.93 -10.97 -19.90
C LEU A 297 17.66 -10.53 -20.63
N ALA A 298 17.46 -9.23 -20.85
CA ALA A 298 16.35 -8.73 -21.66
C ALA A 298 16.40 -9.20 -23.12
N ASP A 299 17.59 -9.42 -23.68
CA ASP A 299 17.77 -9.98 -25.01
C ASP A 299 17.51 -11.50 -25.05
N ILE A 300 18.05 -12.24 -24.07
CA ILE A 300 17.90 -13.70 -23.98
C ILE A 300 16.46 -14.10 -23.65
N TRP A 301 15.90 -13.49 -22.61
CA TRP A 301 14.59 -13.86 -22.07
C TRP A 301 13.44 -13.03 -22.66
N GLY A 302 13.72 -11.88 -23.27
CA GLY A 302 12.72 -10.87 -23.58
C GLY A 302 12.58 -9.84 -22.45
N PRO A 303 11.98 -8.68 -22.73
CA PRO A 303 11.92 -7.60 -21.75
C PRO A 303 10.93 -7.91 -20.63
N LEU A 304 11.17 -7.34 -19.44
CA LEU A 304 10.21 -7.40 -18.34
C LEU A 304 8.86 -6.76 -18.73
N PRO A 305 7.74 -7.25 -18.19
CA PRO A 305 6.42 -6.63 -18.40
C PRO A 305 6.44 -5.13 -18.10
N GLY A 306 5.97 -4.31 -19.03
CA GLY A 306 5.99 -2.84 -18.91
C GLY A 306 7.28 -2.15 -19.39
N PHE A 307 8.32 -2.89 -19.77
CA PHE A 307 9.51 -2.37 -20.43
C PHE A 307 9.45 -2.72 -21.92
N ALA A 308 9.21 -1.75 -22.82
CA ALA A 308 9.33 -1.99 -24.26
C ALA A 308 10.81 -2.09 -24.67
N GLN A 309 11.16 -3.03 -25.56
CA GLN A 309 12.52 -3.19 -26.11
C GLN A 309 12.93 -1.95 -26.91
N SER A 310 13.90 -1.17 -26.41
CA SER A 310 14.68 -0.26 -27.26
C SER A 310 15.88 -1.04 -27.81
N ASN A 311 15.86 -1.34 -29.12
CA ASN A 311 16.95 -2.02 -29.80
C ASN A 311 18.31 -1.30 -29.60
N THR A 312 19.32 -2.08 -29.25
CA THR A 312 20.72 -1.69 -29.02
C THR A 312 21.57 -1.84 -30.28
N ALA A 313 22.46 -0.87 -30.55
CA ALA A 313 23.89 -1.07 -30.85
C ALA A 313 24.58 0.22 -31.39
N ALA A 314 25.49 0.81 -30.60
CA ALA A 314 26.86 1.22 -30.97
C ALA A 314 27.45 2.25 -29.96
N HIS A 315 28.57 1.89 -29.35
CA HIS A 315 29.37 2.71 -28.43
C HIS A 315 30.25 3.75 -29.15
N HIS A 316 30.28 5.00 -28.68
CA HIS A 316 31.48 5.82 -28.48
C HIS A 316 31.21 7.00 -27.52
N ALA A 317 32.26 7.44 -26.82
CA ALA A 317 32.24 8.22 -25.56
C ALA A 317 31.96 9.74 -25.71
N PRO A 318 31.98 10.50 -24.59
CA PRO A 318 30.88 11.34 -24.11
C PRO A 318 30.81 12.72 -24.78
N ASN A 319 29.61 13.14 -25.19
CA ASN A 319 29.33 14.50 -25.61
C ASN A 319 27.85 14.84 -25.32
N PRO A 320 27.52 16.15 -25.20
CA PRO A 320 26.54 16.73 -24.26
C PRO A 320 25.09 16.26 -24.50
N PRO A 321 24.17 16.44 -23.54
CA PRO A 321 22.86 15.79 -23.57
C PRO A 321 22.16 16.02 -24.91
N PRO A 322 21.69 14.97 -25.61
CA PRO A 322 21.11 15.16 -26.92
C PRO A 322 19.72 15.78 -26.77
N GLU A 323 19.51 16.79 -27.61
CA GLU A 323 18.21 17.36 -27.91
C GLU A 323 17.20 16.26 -28.27
N VAL A 324 15.97 16.49 -27.83
CA VAL A 324 14.81 15.65 -28.12
C VAL A 324 14.54 15.66 -29.63
N GLY A 325 15.10 14.65 -30.32
CA GLY A 325 14.77 14.31 -31.69
C GLY A 325 13.43 13.58 -31.76
N SER A 326 12.46 14.26 -32.36
CA SER A 326 11.19 13.76 -32.83
C SER A 326 11.35 12.62 -33.85
N GLU A 327 10.64 11.50 -33.68
CA GLU A 327 10.03 10.80 -34.82
C GLU A 327 8.65 10.22 -34.42
N ASN A 328 7.63 10.91 -34.93
CA ASN A 328 6.32 10.44 -35.39
C ASN A 328 5.78 9.11 -34.81
N PRO A 329 4.88 9.17 -33.82
CA PRO A 329 3.62 8.47 -34.02
C PRO A 329 3.00 9.07 -35.27
N LYS A 330 2.45 8.23 -36.17
CA LYS A 330 1.68 8.67 -37.34
C LYS A 330 0.95 9.98 -37.05
N VAL A 331 1.26 11.02 -37.82
CA VAL A 331 0.56 12.31 -37.82
C VAL A 331 -0.92 12.04 -38.02
N GLN A 332 -1.66 11.91 -36.92
CA GLN A 332 -3.05 12.29 -36.88
C GLN A 332 -3.01 13.80 -36.75
N GLY A 333 -3.44 14.50 -37.80
CA GLY A 333 -3.56 15.96 -37.77
C GLY A 333 -4.37 16.42 -36.56
N LEU A 334 -4.20 17.69 -36.15
CA LEU A 334 -5.01 18.37 -35.14
C LEU A 334 -6.41 17.76 -35.11
N ALA A 335 -6.70 16.94 -34.09
CA ALA A 335 -8.03 16.40 -33.93
C ALA A 335 -8.90 17.54 -33.38
N LEU A 336 -9.27 18.47 -34.27
CA LEU A 336 -10.26 19.52 -34.02
C LEU A 336 -11.63 18.93 -33.67
N ASN A 337 -11.76 17.60 -33.77
CA ASN A 337 -12.93 16.82 -33.43
C ASN A 337 -12.51 15.72 -32.44
N VAL A 338 -12.90 15.86 -31.18
CA VAL A 338 -12.73 14.82 -30.14
C VAL A 338 -14.10 14.24 -29.82
N GLU A 339 -14.20 12.92 -29.65
CA GLU A 339 -15.41 12.26 -29.16
C GLU A 339 -15.10 11.64 -27.78
N VAL A 340 -15.95 11.92 -26.79
CA VAL A 340 -15.79 11.43 -25.41
C VAL A 340 -17.15 11.21 -24.75
N GLU A 341 -17.24 10.25 -23.82
CA GLU A 341 -18.45 10.03 -23.05
C GLU A 341 -18.72 11.16 -22.03
N ALA A 342 -19.99 11.36 -21.68
CA ALA A 342 -20.42 12.36 -20.71
C ALA A 342 -19.65 12.22 -19.39
N ASN A 343 -19.30 13.36 -18.80
CA ASN A 343 -18.47 13.51 -17.59
C ASN A 343 -17.00 13.05 -17.70
N LYS A 344 -16.58 12.38 -18.77
CA LYS A 344 -15.16 12.09 -19.01
C LYS A 344 -14.45 13.28 -19.66
N VAL A 345 -13.12 13.28 -19.57
CA VAL A 345 -12.29 14.40 -20.02
C VAL A 345 -11.89 14.21 -21.49
N ALA A 346 -12.24 15.20 -22.32
CA ALA A 346 -11.59 15.45 -23.60
C ALA A 346 -10.35 16.33 -23.39
N GLU A 347 -9.23 15.94 -23.96
CA GLU A 347 -8.00 16.75 -23.98
C GLU A 347 -7.73 17.23 -25.40
N ILE A 348 -7.55 18.54 -25.57
CA ILE A 348 -7.19 19.17 -26.83
C ILE A 348 -5.80 19.79 -26.67
N THR A 349 -4.92 19.54 -27.65
CA THR A 349 -3.56 20.08 -27.68
C THR A 349 -3.45 21.18 -28.73
N PHE A 350 -2.81 22.27 -28.36
CA PHE A 350 -2.46 23.40 -29.22
C PHE A 350 -0.95 23.47 -29.35
N GLU A 351 -0.49 23.85 -30.54
CA GLU A 351 0.91 24.11 -30.80
C GLU A 351 1.08 25.58 -31.18
N ALA A 352 1.89 26.31 -30.42
CA ALA A 352 2.13 27.72 -30.68
C ALA A 352 2.82 27.91 -32.03
N ALA A 353 2.37 28.92 -32.79
CA ALA A 353 2.96 29.27 -34.08
C ALA A 353 4.35 29.92 -33.93
N ARG A 354 4.70 30.33 -32.70
CA ARG A 354 6.03 30.85 -32.35
C ARG A 354 6.53 30.30 -31.02
N LEU A 355 7.84 30.36 -30.83
CA LEU A 355 8.47 30.11 -29.54
C LEU A 355 8.26 31.31 -28.62
N HIS A 356 7.80 31.05 -27.40
CA HIS A 356 7.69 32.06 -26.33
C HIS A 356 8.85 31.90 -25.36
N SER A 357 9.50 32.99 -24.98
CA SER A 357 10.68 32.95 -24.09
C SER A 357 10.35 32.58 -22.65
N ASP A 358 9.15 32.92 -22.18
CA ASP A 358 8.67 32.59 -20.84
C ASP A 358 7.19 32.16 -20.92
N PRO A 359 6.91 30.96 -21.47
CA PRO A 359 5.57 30.53 -21.84
C PRO A 359 4.65 30.41 -20.62
N PHE A 360 5.17 30.00 -19.46
CA PHE A 360 4.37 29.84 -18.25
C PHE A 360 3.99 31.19 -17.61
N MET A 361 4.87 32.19 -17.66
CA MET A 361 4.60 33.49 -17.05
C MET A 361 3.82 34.44 -17.95
N GLN A 362 4.01 34.37 -19.27
CA GLN A 362 3.53 35.41 -20.19
C GLN A 362 2.30 34.98 -21.01
N VAL A 363 2.08 33.69 -21.24
CA VAL A 363 1.01 33.20 -22.10
C VAL A 363 -0.18 32.74 -21.27
N ILE A 364 -1.28 33.47 -21.39
CA ILE A 364 -2.58 33.11 -20.84
C ILE A 364 -3.43 32.61 -21.99
N LEU A 365 -3.77 31.32 -21.95
CA LEU A 365 -4.68 30.68 -22.89
C LEU A 365 -5.91 30.18 -22.15
N ASP A 366 -7.08 30.54 -22.67
CA ASP A 366 -8.39 30.03 -22.29
C ASP A 366 -9.09 29.48 -23.54
N VAL A 367 -10.09 28.62 -23.34
CA VAL A 367 -10.91 28.08 -24.43
C VAL A 367 -12.37 28.22 -24.04
N GLU A 368 -13.14 28.95 -24.86
CA GLU A 368 -14.58 29.09 -24.69
C GLU A 368 -15.27 27.89 -25.36
N PHE A 369 -15.95 27.07 -24.58
CA PHE A 369 -16.81 25.99 -25.07
C PHE A 369 -18.27 26.46 -25.06
N THR A 370 -19.01 26.15 -26.12
CA THR A 370 -20.45 26.39 -26.25
C THR A 370 -21.17 25.06 -26.39
N ASP A 371 -22.05 24.75 -25.44
CA ASP A 371 -22.84 23.52 -25.46
C ASP A 371 -23.97 23.54 -26.51
N PRO A 372 -24.64 22.40 -26.79
CA PRO A 372 -25.76 22.35 -27.73
C PRO A 372 -26.94 23.28 -27.40
N ALA A 373 -27.07 23.71 -26.14
CA ALA A 373 -28.10 24.65 -25.69
C ALA A 373 -27.64 26.12 -25.79
N GLY A 374 -26.39 26.38 -26.20
CA GLY A 374 -25.81 27.70 -26.34
C GLY A 374 -25.15 28.25 -25.07
N ALA A 375 -25.08 27.47 -23.98
CA ALA A 375 -24.40 27.93 -22.77
C ALA A 375 -22.88 27.89 -22.96
N LYS A 376 -22.22 28.96 -22.52
CA LYS A 376 -20.78 29.16 -22.68
C LYS A 376 -20.02 28.85 -21.39
N LYS A 377 -18.85 28.25 -21.53
CA LYS A 377 -17.91 27.96 -20.45
C LYS A 377 -16.50 28.32 -20.88
N LEU A 378 -15.86 29.25 -20.17
CA LEU A 378 -14.46 29.62 -20.40
C LEU A 378 -13.55 28.73 -19.56
N VAL A 379 -12.72 27.91 -20.22
CA VAL A 379 -11.88 26.91 -19.54
C VAL A 379 -10.41 27.27 -19.69
N PRO A 380 -9.66 27.40 -18.59
CA PRO A 380 -8.23 27.70 -18.68
C PRO A 380 -7.45 26.53 -19.27
N ALA A 381 -6.52 26.85 -20.16
CA ALA A 381 -5.55 25.91 -20.69
C ALA A 381 -4.24 26.00 -19.89
N PHE A 382 -3.40 24.97 -19.98
CA PHE A 382 -2.10 24.91 -19.31
C PHE A 382 -0.97 24.69 -20.32
N TRP A 383 0.20 25.25 -20.02
CA TRP A 383 1.43 24.98 -20.74
C TRP A 383 1.90 23.56 -20.45
N ALA A 384 2.16 22.78 -21.50
CA ALA A 384 2.55 21.37 -21.43
C ALA A 384 4.05 21.15 -21.74
N GLY A 385 4.85 22.21 -21.66
CA GLY A 385 6.26 22.19 -22.05
C GLY A 385 6.49 22.61 -23.50
N LYS A 386 7.71 23.06 -23.79
CA LYS A 386 8.14 23.52 -25.12
C LYS A 386 7.12 24.54 -25.71
N ASN A 387 6.62 24.28 -26.92
CA ASN A 387 5.65 25.08 -27.64
C ASN A 387 4.21 24.54 -27.54
N GLN A 388 3.89 23.71 -26.54
CA GLN A 388 2.59 23.05 -26.43
C GLN A 388 1.74 23.58 -25.28
N TRP A 389 0.44 23.70 -25.55
CA TRP A 389 -0.60 23.98 -24.55
C TRP A 389 -1.69 22.93 -24.65
N LYS A 390 -2.37 22.67 -23.54
CA LYS A 390 -3.47 21.72 -23.47
C LYS A 390 -4.64 22.32 -22.73
N VAL A 391 -5.85 21.99 -23.17
CA VAL A 391 -7.08 22.23 -22.41
C VAL A 391 -7.78 20.90 -22.15
N ARG A 392 -8.36 20.78 -20.96
CA ARG A 392 -9.17 19.63 -20.57
C ARG A 392 -10.62 20.07 -20.39
N TYR A 393 -11.52 19.39 -21.09
CA TYR A 393 -12.95 19.70 -21.11
C TYR A 393 -13.79 18.49 -20.71
N ALA A 394 -14.80 18.71 -19.88
CA ALA A 394 -15.80 17.69 -19.56
C ALA A 394 -17.20 18.31 -19.49
N SER A 395 -18.21 17.55 -19.91
CA SER A 395 -19.61 17.98 -19.87
C SER A 395 -20.57 16.80 -19.67
N PRO A 396 -21.66 16.97 -18.91
CA PRO A 396 -22.74 15.99 -18.86
C PRO A 396 -23.70 16.11 -20.04
N ILE A 397 -23.63 17.19 -20.84
CA ILE A 397 -24.59 17.49 -21.89
C ILE A 397 -24.17 16.76 -23.17
N VAL A 398 -24.95 15.77 -23.57
CA VAL A 398 -24.74 15.00 -24.81
C VAL A 398 -24.96 15.89 -26.03
N GLY A 399 -24.11 15.73 -27.05
CA GLY A 399 -24.19 16.46 -28.31
C GLY A 399 -22.87 17.12 -28.71
N VAL A 400 -22.93 18.00 -29.70
CA VAL A 400 -21.75 18.68 -30.24
C VAL A 400 -21.52 19.99 -29.47
N HIS A 401 -20.36 20.12 -28.85
CA HIS A 401 -19.89 21.34 -28.19
C HIS A 401 -18.87 22.01 -29.10
N LEU A 402 -19.15 23.26 -29.50
CA LEU A 402 -18.21 24.06 -30.28
C LEU A 402 -17.22 24.73 -29.33
N TRP A 403 -15.99 24.96 -29.78
CA TRP A 403 -15.04 25.70 -28.97
C TRP A 403 -14.16 26.64 -29.78
N ARG A 404 -13.69 27.70 -29.10
CA ARG A 404 -12.75 28.68 -29.65
C ARG A 404 -11.71 29.07 -28.61
N SER A 405 -10.45 29.08 -28.99
CA SER A 405 -9.33 29.47 -28.13
C SER A 405 -9.15 31.00 -28.05
N ILE A 406 -8.83 31.51 -26.86
CA ILE A 406 -8.64 32.92 -26.55
C ILE A 406 -7.30 33.04 -25.84
N CYS A 407 -6.34 33.73 -26.47
CA CYS A 407 -4.98 33.89 -25.95
C CYS A 407 -4.69 35.38 -25.82
N ASN A 408 -4.01 35.79 -24.75
CA ASN A 408 -3.56 37.17 -24.59
C ASN A 408 -2.53 37.60 -25.64
N VAL A 409 -1.88 36.62 -26.29
CA VAL A 409 -0.95 36.83 -27.39
C VAL A 409 -1.70 36.68 -28.72
N ALA A 410 -2.45 37.73 -29.11
CA ALA A 410 -3.42 37.66 -30.19
C ALA A 410 -2.83 37.38 -31.59
N ASP A 411 -1.53 37.58 -31.78
CA ASP A 411 -0.81 37.34 -33.03
C ASP A 411 -0.22 35.92 -33.15
N ASP A 412 -0.34 35.07 -32.11
CA ASP A 412 0.00 33.66 -32.19
C ASP A 412 -1.19 32.86 -32.74
N SER A 413 -1.20 32.64 -34.06
CA SER A 413 -2.29 31.91 -34.75
C SER A 413 -2.39 30.42 -34.38
N GLY A 414 -1.39 29.86 -33.68
CA GLY A 414 -1.43 28.49 -33.16
C GLY A 414 -2.18 28.39 -31.82
N LEU A 415 -2.31 29.51 -31.10
CA LEU A 415 -2.96 29.59 -29.80
C LEU A 415 -4.24 30.43 -29.79
N HIS A 416 -4.31 31.50 -30.59
CA HIS A 416 -5.45 32.41 -30.60
C HIS A 416 -6.41 32.15 -31.76
N GLY A 417 -7.72 32.12 -31.47
CA GLY A 417 -8.75 32.03 -32.50
C GLY A 417 -8.82 30.67 -33.19
N VAL A 418 -8.21 29.64 -32.62
CA VAL A 418 -8.34 28.25 -33.10
C VAL A 418 -9.72 27.75 -32.70
N GLU A 419 -10.41 27.09 -33.63
CA GLU A 419 -11.78 26.61 -33.45
C GLU A 419 -11.88 25.12 -33.70
N GLY A 420 -12.81 24.46 -33.02
CA GLY A 420 -13.12 23.06 -33.24
C GLY A 420 -14.39 22.63 -32.51
N LYS A 421 -14.56 21.32 -32.35
CA LYS A 421 -15.67 20.72 -31.63
C LYS A 421 -15.28 19.51 -30.78
N VAL A 422 -16.05 19.27 -29.72
CA VAL A 422 -16.05 18.02 -28.94
C VAL A 422 -17.45 17.42 -29.03
N THR A 423 -17.55 16.15 -29.38
CA THR A 423 -18.81 15.40 -29.36
C THR A 423 -18.90 14.62 -28.06
N ILE A 424 -19.89 14.96 -27.24
CA ILE A 424 -20.18 14.27 -25.99
C ILE A 424 -21.22 13.19 -26.25
N THR A 425 -20.90 11.94 -25.95
CA THR A 425 -21.80 10.79 -26.08
C THR A 425 -22.34 10.36 -24.71
N PRO A 426 -23.46 9.60 -24.63
CA PRO A 426 -23.92 9.06 -23.36
C PRO A 426 -22.86 8.18 -22.70
N ASN A 427 -22.72 8.29 -21.37
CA ASN A 427 -21.78 7.45 -20.62
C ASN A 427 -22.32 6.02 -20.45
N THR A 428 -21.51 5.03 -20.81
CA THR A 428 -21.83 3.59 -20.68
C THR A 428 -20.93 2.83 -19.69
N GLY A 429 -19.99 3.54 -19.05
CA GLY A 429 -19.02 2.96 -18.12
C GLY A 429 -19.59 2.67 -16.72
N THR A 430 -18.81 1.91 -15.93
CA THR A 430 -19.17 1.50 -14.57
C THR A 430 -18.52 2.35 -13.47
N ASN A 431 -17.69 3.32 -13.84
CA ASN A 431 -17.07 4.23 -12.86
C ASN A 431 -18.14 5.20 -12.33
N LEU A 432 -18.49 5.04 -11.05
CA LEU A 432 -19.55 5.79 -10.39
C LEU A 432 -19.33 7.31 -10.42
N LEU A 433 -18.08 7.79 -10.39
CA LEU A 433 -17.78 9.22 -10.46
C LEU A 433 -18.16 9.84 -11.81
N TYR A 434 -18.01 9.07 -12.90
CA TYR A 434 -18.42 9.52 -14.24
C TYR A 434 -19.89 9.22 -14.52
N LEU A 435 -20.40 8.09 -14.01
CA LEU A 435 -21.78 7.67 -14.22
C LEU A 435 -22.77 8.65 -13.59
N HIS A 436 -22.58 8.96 -12.31
CA HIS A 436 -23.44 9.87 -11.55
C HIS A 436 -23.03 11.34 -11.69
N GLY A 437 -21.83 11.57 -12.25
CA GLY A 437 -21.22 12.89 -12.36
C GLY A 437 -20.53 13.34 -11.07
N PRO A 438 -19.93 14.54 -11.08
CA PRO A 438 -19.12 15.01 -9.97
C PRO A 438 -19.91 15.28 -8.69
N VAL A 439 -19.20 15.19 -7.56
CA VAL A 439 -19.75 15.43 -6.22
C VAL A 439 -20.03 16.93 -6.02
N ARG A 440 -21.16 17.25 -5.38
CA ARG A 440 -21.59 18.59 -4.98
C ARG A 440 -22.25 18.56 -3.60
N VAL A 441 -22.52 19.74 -3.03
CA VAL A 441 -23.37 19.88 -1.84
C VAL A 441 -24.82 19.65 -2.23
N ALA A 442 -25.51 18.78 -1.49
CA ALA A 442 -26.91 18.49 -1.70
C ALA A 442 -27.80 19.73 -1.43
N GLN A 443 -29.04 19.69 -1.93
CA GLN A 443 -29.96 20.83 -1.78
C GLN A 443 -30.29 21.16 -0.32
N ASP A 444 -30.32 20.15 0.55
CA ASP A 444 -30.59 20.30 1.99
C ASP A 444 -29.44 20.97 2.77
N LYS A 445 -28.27 21.14 2.14
CA LYS A 445 -27.06 21.69 2.75
C LYS A 445 -26.50 20.89 3.94
N ARG A 446 -26.81 19.60 4.04
CA ARG A 446 -26.35 18.73 5.14
C ARG A 446 -25.38 17.64 4.71
N HIS A 447 -25.45 17.22 3.45
CA HIS A 447 -24.61 16.12 2.93
C HIS A 447 -24.10 16.41 1.51
N PHE A 448 -23.32 15.46 0.97
CA PHE A 448 -22.86 15.49 -0.42
C PHE A 448 -23.65 14.51 -1.27
N GLU A 449 -23.76 14.83 -2.55
CA GLU A 449 -24.38 14.00 -3.57
C GLU A 449 -23.61 14.12 -4.89
N HIS A 450 -23.76 13.14 -5.76
CA HIS A 450 -23.38 13.27 -7.15
C HIS A 450 -24.30 14.23 -7.90
N ALA A 451 -23.91 14.65 -9.11
CA ALA A 451 -24.67 15.59 -9.91
C ALA A 451 -26.11 15.12 -10.23
N ASP A 452 -26.34 13.80 -10.28
CA ASP A 452 -27.66 13.18 -10.47
C ASP A 452 -28.51 13.03 -9.19
N GLY A 453 -27.99 13.44 -8.03
CA GLY A 453 -28.66 13.33 -6.72
C GLY A 453 -28.34 12.04 -5.95
N THR A 454 -27.48 11.16 -6.45
CA THR A 454 -27.05 9.97 -5.72
C THR A 454 -26.24 10.37 -4.47
N PRO A 455 -26.64 9.98 -3.24
CA PRO A 455 -25.95 10.38 -2.01
C PRO A 455 -24.49 9.91 -1.97
N PHE A 456 -23.60 10.75 -1.46
CA PHE A 456 -22.16 10.50 -1.34
C PHE A 456 -21.71 10.68 0.12
N LEU A 457 -21.45 9.57 0.82
CA LEU A 457 -20.87 9.62 2.17
C LEU A 457 -19.35 9.76 2.06
N TRP A 458 -18.81 10.91 2.46
CA TRP A 458 -17.38 11.18 2.39
C TRP A 458 -16.62 10.32 3.40
N LEU A 459 -15.82 9.37 2.92
CA LEU A 459 -14.80 8.67 3.71
C LEU A 459 -13.44 8.90 3.06
N GLY A 460 -12.73 9.88 3.63
CA GLY A 460 -11.43 10.32 3.18
C GLY A 460 -10.27 9.58 3.84
N ASP A 461 -9.13 9.51 3.15
CA ASP A 461 -7.82 9.20 3.74
C ASP A 461 -6.83 10.35 3.48
N THR A 462 -5.82 10.47 4.34
CA THR A 462 -4.86 11.58 4.33
C THR A 462 -3.50 11.16 3.78
N TRP A 463 -3.19 11.62 2.56
CA TRP A 463 -2.00 11.23 1.80
C TRP A 463 -1.13 12.46 1.47
N TRP A 464 -0.92 13.35 2.43
CA TRP A 464 -0.35 14.68 2.20
C TRP A 464 0.84 14.69 1.24
N LYS A 465 1.79 13.78 1.41
CA LYS A 465 3.07 13.78 0.67
C LYS A 465 3.17 12.72 -0.43
N CYS A 466 2.07 12.03 -0.75
CA CYS A 466 2.10 10.85 -1.64
C CYS A 466 2.26 11.17 -3.14
N LEU A 467 2.42 12.44 -3.54
CA LEU A 467 2.89 12.78 -4.88
C LEU A 467 4.42 12.75 -5.00
N CYS A 468 5.18 12.68 -3.89
CA CYS A 468 6.64 12.61 -3.95
C CYS A 468 7.15 11.21 -4.34
N ARG A 469 8.42 11.14 -4.75
CA ARG A 469 9.07 9.90 -5.23
C ARG A 469 9.21 8.81 -4.17
N ARG A 470 9.12 9.15 -2.88
CA ARG A 470 9.16 8.16 -1.79
C ARG A 470 7.92 7.27 -1.82
N MET A 471 6.79 7.83 -2.27
CA MET A 471 5.65 7.05 -2.70
C MET A 471 5.86 6.60 -4.15
N THR A 472 6.37 5.38 -4.32
CA THR A 472 6.56 4.80 -5.66
C THR A 472 5.22 4.67 -6.39
N TRP A 473 5.27 4.49 -7.70
CA TRP A 473 4.06 4.29 -8.49
C TRP A 473 3.29 3.04 -8.04
N GLU A 474 4.01 1.95 -7.82
CA GLU A 474 3.47 0.66 -7.38
C GLU A 474 2.90 0.78 -5.96
N GLY A 475 3.59 1.49 -5.06
CA GLY A 475 3.10 1.78 -3.70
C GLY A 475 1.81 2.61 -3.72
N PHE A 476 1.73 3.61 -4.60
CA PHE A 476 0.53 4.42 -4.78
C PHE A 476 -0.66 3.57 -5.26
N GLN A 477 -0.43 2.67 -6.22
CA GLN A 477 -1.45 1.74 -6.71
C GLN A 477 -1.88 0.75 -5.64
N GLN A 478 -0.94 0.21 -4.87
CA GLN A 478 -1.21 -0.71 -3.76
C GLN A 478 -2.07 -0.05 -2.68
N LEU A 479 -1.70 1.16 -2.26
CA LEU A 479 -2.46 1.91 -1.27
C LEU A 479 -3.85 2.29 -1.82
N THR A 480 -3.95 2.66 -3.09
CA THR A 480 -5.25 2.91 -3.76
C THR A 480 -6.15 1.68 -3.73
N ALA A 481 -5.61 0.50 -4.07
CA ALA A 481 -6.37 -0.74 -4.06
C ALA A 481 -6.82 -1.13 -2.64
N ASP A 482 -5.94 -0.95 -1.64
CA ASP A 482 -6.27 -1.19 -0.23
C ASP A 482 -7.42 -0.28 0.25
N ARG A 483 -7.34 1.03 -0.03
CA ARG A 483 -8.37 1.99 0.38
C ARG A 483 -9.69 1.78 -0.34
N LYS A 484 -9.65 1.45 -1.63
CA LYS A 484 -10.85 1.02 -2.37
C LYS A 484 -11.50 -0.20 -1.75
N ALA A 485 -10.72 -1.23 -1.41
CA ALA A 485 -11.24 -2.45 -0.78
C ALA A 485 -11.86 -2.19 0.60
N LYS A 486 -11.34 -1.20 1.33
CA LYS A 486 -11.87 -0.73 2.62
C LYS A 486 -13.02 0.28 2.50
N GLY A 487 -13.42 0.66 1.28
CA GLY A 487 -14.60 1.50 1.03
C GLY A 487 -14.36 3.01 1.08
N PHE A 488 -13.10 3.45 1.13
CA PHE A 488 -12.72 4.86 0.99
C PHE A 488 -13.04 5.35 -0.43
N ASN A 489 -13.50 6.59 -0.51
CA ASN A 489 -13.92 7.21 -1.77
C ASN A 489 -13.35 8.63 -1.95
N VAL A 490 -12.52 9.10 -1.01
CA VAL A 490 -11.79 10.37 -1.13
C VAL A 490 -10.35 10.20 -0.65
N VAL A 491 -9.41 10.88 -1.29
CA VAL A 491 -8.01 10.99 -0.83
C VAL A 491 -7.61 12.46 -0.80
N GLN A 492 -7.24 12.96 0.37
CA GLN A 492 -6.69 14.30 0.53
C GLN A 492 -5.18 14.27 0.26
N ILE A 493 -4.71 15.10 -0.67
CA ILE A 493 -3.34 14.99 -1.20
C ILE A 493 -2.84 16.35 -1.68
N VAL A 494 -1.62 16.70 -1.29
CA VAL A 494 -1.05 18.02 -1.61
C VAL A 494 -0.41 17.99 -2.99
N CYS A 495 -0.78 18.95 -3.84
CA CYS A 495 -0.16 19.21 -5.14
C CYS A 495 0.39 20.65 -5.11
N GLY A 496 1.44 20.86 -4.33
CA GLY A 496 2.00 22.16 -3.99
C GLY A 496 2.99 22.03 -2.82
N PRO A 497 3.25 23.10 -2.06
CA PRO A 497 4.07 23.03 -0.85
C PRO A 497 3.50 22.08 0.19
N TYR A 498 4.28 21.05 0.55
CA TYR A 498 3.96 20.06 1.57
C TYR A 498 4.07 20.60 3.01
N PRO A 499 3.45 19.92 3.99
CA PRO A 499 3.65 20.20 5.40
C PRO A 499 4.98 19.63 5.96
N ASP A 500 5.44 20.26 7.04
CA ASP A 500 6.50 19.80 7.97
C ASP A 500 7.86 19.59 7.31
N GLU A 501 8.26 20.59 6.51
CA GLU A 501 9.57 20.70 5.86
C GLU A 501 9.83 22.13 5.34
N ASP A 502 11.07 22.41 4.95
CA ASP A 502 11.44 23.66 4.27
C ASP A 502 10.89 23.71 2.84
N MET A 503 10.79 24.93 2.30
CA MET A 503 10.39 25.13 0.91
C MET A 503 11.45 24.59 -0.05
N MET A 504 11.00 24.04 -1.19
CA MET A 504 11.87 23.63 -2.29
C MET A 504 12.89 22.55 -1.93
N GLU A 505 12.58 21.66 -0.98
CA GLU A 505 13.45 20.53 -0.64
C GLU A 505 13.42 19.42 -1.71
N ALA A 506 14.48 18.59 -1.74
CA ALA A 506 14.56 17.44 -2.63
C ALA A 506 13.45 16.39 -2.38
N ARG A 507 12.88 16.34 -1.17
CA ARG A 507 11.75 15.47 -0.82
C ARG A 507 10.43 15.90 -1.47
N TRP A 508 10.36 17.09 -2.08
CA TRP A 508 9.23 17.50 -2.92
C TRP A 508 9.21 16.80 -4.27
N GLU A 509 10.36 16.27 -4.69
CA GLU A 509 10.52 15.71 -6.03
C GLU A 509 9.67 14.46 -6.19
N ASN A 510 9.00 14.37 -7.34
CA ASN A 510 8.51 13.10 -7.86
C ASN A 510 9.44 12.62 -8.98
N GLU A 511 9.01 11.66 -9.77
CA GLU A 511 9.79 11.10 -10.89
C GLU A 511 10.18 12.14 -11.95
N GLY A 512 9.45 13.25 -12.03
CA GLY A 512 9.73 14.39 -12.91
C GLY A 512 10.60 15.48 -12.29
N GLY A 513 11.01 15.37 -11.02
CA GLY A 513 11.72 16.43 -10.27
C GLY A 513 10.76 17.27 -9.41
N LYS A 514 11.13 18.52 -9.09
CA LYS A 514 10.29 19.44 -8.28
C LYS A 514 9.17 20.05 -9.13
N PRO A 515 8.02 20.46 -8.56
CA PRO A 515 6.96 21.16 -9.30
C PRO A 515 7.42 22.50 -9.90
N TYR A 516 8.32 23.19 -9.18
CA TYR A 516 8.91 24.46 -9.58
C TYR A 516 10.42 24.44 -9.36
N GLN A 517 11.16 25.23 -10.14
CA GLN A 517 12.61 25.43 -9.99
C GLN A 517 12.96 26.70 -9.21
N LYS A 518 12.00 27.58 -8.97
CA LYS A 518 12.15 28.81 -8.18
C LYS A 518 11.04 28.94 -7.13
N LEU A 519 11.38 29.56 -6.00
CA LEU A 519 10.49 29.72 -4.84
C LEU A 519 9.22 30.53 -5.16
N ASP A 520 9.33 31.54 -6.02
CA ASP A 520 8.21 32.41 -6.45
C ASP A 520 7.28 31.77 -7.50
N PHE A 521 7.48 30.48 -7.76
CA PHE A 521 6.77 29.68 -8.77
C PHE A 521 6.82 30.28 -10.18
N SER A 522 7.87 31.03 -10.52
CA SER A 522 8.04 31.59 -11.87
C SER A 522 8.53 30.59 -12.92
N VAL A 523 9.16 29.48 -12.48
CA VAL A 523 9.70 28.45 -13.37
C VAL A 523 9.05 27.11 -13.05
N MET A 524 7.99 26.77 -13.77
CA MET A 524 7.22 25.54 -13.62
C MET A 524 7.88 24.38 -14.37
N ASN A 525 7.82 23.17 -13.80
CA ASN A 525 8.31 21.94 -14.40
C ASN A 525 7.16 21.06 -14.89
N PRO A 526 6.90 20.96 -16.22
CA PRO A 526 5.79 20.16 -16.76
C PRO A 526 5.85 18.69 -16.36
N ALA A 527 7.05 18.10 -16.30
CA ALA A 527 7.23 16.69 -16.03
C ALA A 527 6.71 16.28 -14.65
N TYR A 528 6.90 17.13 -13.62
CA TYR A 528 6.33 16.85 -12.29
C TYR A 528 4.83 16.66 -12.36
N PHE A 529 4.16 17.57 -13.06
CA PHE A 529 2.72 17.56 -13.18
C PHE A 529 2.28 16.37 -14.05
N ASP A 530 3.01 15.97 -15.10
CA ASP A 530 2.68 14.76 -15.90
C ASP A 530 2.63 13.49 -15.03
N TYR A 531 3.55 13.36 -14.06
CA TYR A 531 3.51 12.27 -13.10
C TYR A 531 2.39 12.40 -12.05
N ALA A 532 1.97 13.62 -11.72
CA ALA A 532 0.80 13.87 -10.87
C ALA A 532 -0.52 13.54 -11.59
N ASP A 533 -0.63 13.84 -12.89
CA ASP A 533 -1.79 13.45 -13.73
C ASP A 533 -2.04 11.95 -13.63
N ARG A 534 -0.99 11.15 -13.80
CA ARG A 534 -1.07 9.69 -13.73
C ARG A 534 -1.64 9.21 -12.39
N ARG A 535 -1.21 9.81 -11.28
CA ARG A 535 -1.68 9.46 -9.93
C ARG A 535 -3.14 9.85 -9.70
N PHE A 536 -3.53 11.07 -10.08
CA PHE A 536 -4.91 11.52 -9.92
C PHE A 536 -5.88 10.76 -10.82
N GLN A 537 -5.51 10.51 -12.07
CA GLN A 537 -6.31 9.69 -12.98
C GLN A 537 -6.52 8.28 -12.38
N HIS A 538 -5.50 7.69 -11.78
CA HIS A 538 -5.62 6.36 -11.19
C HIS A 538 -6.55 6.31 -9.97
N LEU A 539 -6.57 7.34 -9.13
CA LEU A 539 -7.57 7.45 -8.06
C LEU A 539 -8.99 7.51 -8.66
N ILE A 540 -9.19 8.36 -9.66
CA ILE A 540 -10.49 8.56 -10.30
C ILE A 540 -10.96 7.29 -10.98
N ASP A 541 -10.10 6.60 -11.74
CA ASP A 541 -10.39 5.32 -12.40
C ASP A 541 -10.79 4.24 -11.38
N ASN A 542 -10.34 4.38 -10.14
CA ASN A 542 -10.68 3.50 -9.03
C ASN A 542 -11.93 3.93 -8.23
N GLY A 543 -12.59 5.02 -8.61
CA GLY A 543 -13.77 5.54 -7.95
C GLY A 543 -13.45 6.37 -6.70
N ILE A 544 -12.23 6.89 -6.59
CA ILE A 544 -11.77 7.73 -5.48
C ILE A 544 -11.58 9.16 -5.97
N VAL A 545 -12.25 10.11 -5.30
CA VAL A 545 -12.13 11.55 -5.58
C VAL A 545 -10.80 12.06 -5.01
N PRO A 546 -9.91 12.67 -5.81
CA PRO A 546 -8.80 13.44 -5.29
C PRO A 546 -9.30 14.76 -4.68
N ALA A 547 -9.09 14.96 -3.38
CA ALA A 547 -9.24 16.25 -2.71
C ALA A 547 -7.86 16.94 -2.70
N ILE A 548 -7.62 17.75 -3.72
CA ILE A 548 -6.30 18.32 -4.02
C ILE A 548 -6.07 19.55 -3.16
N VAL A 549 -5.00 19.53 -2.36
CA VAL A 549 -4.54 20.68 -1.57
C VAL A 549 -3.54 21.50 -2.38
N GLY A 550 -3.81 22.79 -2.58
CA GLY A 550 -2.90 23.67 -3.35
C GLY A 550 -1.63 24.10 -2.59
N GLY A 551 -1.50 23.73 -1.32
CA GLY A 551 -0.31 24.00 -0.51
C GLY A 551 -0.65 24.17 0.97
N TRP A 552 0.36 24.06 1.84
CA TRP A 552 0.16 24.20 3.28
C TRP A 552 0.12 25.65 3.76
N GLY A 553 -0.76 25.96 4.70
CA GLY A 553 -1.16 27.31 5.08
C GLY A 553 -0.49 27.91 6.31
N ARG A 554 -0.13 27.10 7.31
CA ARG A 554 0.63 27.60 8.47
C ARG A 554 2.10 27.86 8.14
N PRO A 555 2.85 28.60 8.99
CA PRO A 555 4.30 28.70 8.87
C PRO A 555 4.95 27.32 8.77
N GLN A 556 5.84 27.18 7.79
CA GLN A 556 6.63 25.97 7.53
C GLN A 556 8.11 26.22 7.83
N GLY A 557 8.97 25.31 7.43
CA GLY A 557 10.41 25.50 7.45
C GLY A 557 10.81 26.86 6.83
N GLY A 558 11.70 27.58 7.52
CA GLY A 558 11.99 29.00 7.29
C GLY A 558 11.14 30.00 8.09
N GLY A 559 10.14 29.55 8.85
CA GLY A 559 9.40 30.35 9.84
C GLY A 559 8.35 31.30 9.27
N GLN A 560 7.95 31.14 8.01
CA GLN A 560 6.91 31.94 7.35
C GLN A 560 5.88 31.05 6.62
N PRO A 561 4.62 31.49 6.48
CA PRO A 561 3.62 30.79 5.67
C PRO A 561 4.05 30.67 4.20
N THR A 562 3.70 29.56 3.56
CA THR A 562 4.10 29.27 2.16
C THR A 562 3.63 30.35 1.17
N ILE A 563 2.40 30.87 1.33
CA ILE A 563 1.85 31.94 0.49
C ILE A 563 2.60 33.26 0.62
N ILE A 564 3.22 33.52 1.78
CA ILE A 564 4.07 34.69 1.99
C ILE A 564 5.43 34.47 1.32
N GLN A 565 5.99 33.26 1.40
CA GLN A 565 7.27 32.93 0.78
C GLN A 565 7.21 32.93 -0.76
N VAL A 566 6.12 32.39 -1.34
CA VAL A 566 5.89 32.34 -2.79
C VAL A 566 5.37 33.67 -3.34
N GLY A 567 4.52 34.36 -2.56
CA GLY A 567 3.74 35.52 -3.01
C GLY A 567 2.40 35.14 -3.64
N LEU A 568 1.40 36.02 -3.48
CA LEU A 568 0.02 35.78 -3.94
C LEU A 568 -0.06 35.53 -5.45
N ASP A 569 0.71 36.26 -6.27
CA ASP A 569 0.68 36.07 -7.72
C ASP A 569 1.26 34.70 -8.15
N GLY A 570 2.27 34.21 -7.44
CA GLY A 570 2.80 32.85 -7.65
C GLY A 570 1.75 31.79 -7.32
N TYR A 571 1.03 31.97 -6.20
CA TYR A 571 -0.09 31.09 -5.84
C TYR A 571 -1.26 31.16 -6.81
N LYS A 572 -1.60 32.34 -7.34
CA LYS A 572 -2.63 32.48 -8.38
C LYS A 572 -2.24 31.73 -9.66
N ARG A 573 -0.98 31.85 -10.11
CA ARG A 573 -0.46 31.07 -11.26
C ARG A 573 -0.52 29.57 -10.99
N HIS A 574 -0.11 29.14 -9.81
CA HIS A 574 -0.18 27.74 -9.39
C HIS A 574 -1.61 27.20 -9.41
N TRP A 575 -2.55 27.91 -8.79
CA TRP A 575 -3.96 27.51 -8.78
C TRP A 575 -4.60 27.52 -10.16
N ARG A 576 -4.30 28.52 -11.01
CA ARG A 576 -4.74 28.51 -12.41
C ARG A 576 -4.24 27.27 -13.13
N HIS A 577 -3.00 26.87 -12.91
CA HIS A 577 -2.43 25.64 -13.46
C HIS A 577 -3.16 24.39 -12.95
N LEU A 578 -3.39 24.27 -11.64
CA LEU A 578 -4.15 23.14 -11.06
C LEU A 578 -5.57 23.06 -11.63
N ILE A 579 -6.29 24.18 -11.73
CA ILE A 579 -7.65 24.25 -12.28
C ILE A 579 -7.66 23.86 -13.76
N ALA A 580 -6.75 24.41 -14.56
CA ALA A 580 -6.64 24.09 -15.98
C ALA A 580 -6.38 22.60 -16.22
N ARG A 581 -5.62 21.97 -15.33
CA ARG A 581 -5.16 20.60 -15.48
C ARG A 581 -6.12 19.58 -14.88
N TYR A 582 -6.74 19.88 -13.74
CA TYR A 582 -7.57 18.92 -13.00
C TYR A 582 -9.05 19.30 -12.88
N GLY A 583 -9.42 20.55 -13.16
CA GLY A 583 -10.81 21.03 -13.00
C GLY A 583 -11.83 20.26 -13.84
N ALA A 584 -11.45 19.68 -14.99
CA ALA A 584 -12.34 18.86 -15.80
C ALA A 584 -12.66 17.48 -15.17
N TYR A 585 -11.85 17.02 -14.22
CA TYR A 585 -12.03 15.74 -13.53
C TYR A 585 -12.96 15.85 -12.31
N PRO A 586 -13.54 14.75 -11.81
CA PRO A 586 -14.29 14.72 -10.56
C PRO A 586 -13.33 14.84 -9.35
N VAL A 587 -12.83 16.05 -9.11
CA VAL A 587 -11.96 16.42 -7.99
C VAL A 587 -12.68 17.34 -6.99
N ALA A 588 -12.10 17.48 -5.80
CA ALA A 588 -12.42 18.53 -4.85
C ALA A 588 -11.16 19.37 -4.56
N TRP A 589 -11.34 20.63 -4.19
CA TRP A 589 -10.28 21.57 -3.87
C TRP A 589 -10.21 21.84 -2.36
N ILE A 590 -9.01 21.68 -1.81
CA ILE A 590 -8.66 22.20 -0.50
C ILE A 590 -7.71 23.38 -0.75
N LEU A 591 -8.19 24.60 -0.52
CA LEU A 591 -7.46 25.83 -0.81
C LEU A 591 -6.08 25.86 -0.14
N GLY A 592 -6.04 25.48 1.13
CA GLY A 592 -4.80 25.31 1.88
C GLY A 592 -4.97 24.47 3.14
N GLY A 593 -3.88 23.80 3.52
CA GLY A 593 -3.77 22.99 4.73
C GLY A 593 -3.54 23.84 5.98
N GLU A 594 -4.45 23.90 6.96
CA GLU A 594 -4.30 24.76 8.15
C GLU A 594 -4.15 26.27 7.80
N ALA A 595 -4.91 26.72 6.81
CA ALA A 595 -4.87 28.10 6.32
C ALA A 595 -5.69 29.06 7.21
N SER A 596 -5.23 30.30 7.32
CA SER A 596 -5.95 31.38 8.01
C SER A 596 -5.55 32.74 7.45
N ASP A 597 -6.41 33.75 7.55
CA ASP A 597 -6.10 35.14 7.14
C ASP A 597 -4.93 35.74 7.95
N GLY A 598 -4.61 35.17 9.13
CA GLY A 598 -3.42 35.53 9.90
C GLY A 598 -2.10 35.03 9.27
N ASN A 599 -2.18 34.04 8.39
CA ASN A 599 -1.03 33.41 7.73
C ASN A 599 -0.90 33.82 6.24
N GLY A 600 -1.55 34.90 5.83
CA GLY A 600 -1.43 35.47 4.49
C GLY A 600 -2.78 35.69 3.80
N PRO A 601 -2.76 36.15 2.53
CA PRO A 601 -3.95 36.59 1.81
C PRO A 601 -4.77 35.41 1.26
N TRP A 602 -5.13 34.45 2.12
CA TRP A 602 -5.86 33.25 1.73
C TRP A 602 -7.27 33.59 1.24
N SER A 603 -7.96 34.54 1.87
CA SER A 603 -9.27 35.04 1.41
C SER A 603 -9.25 35.61 -0.02
N ASP A 604 -8.21 36.35 -0.41
CA ASP A 604 -8.05 36.86 -1.77
C ASP A 604 -7.80 35.72 -2.77
N LEU A 605 -7.03 34.70 -2.35
CA LEU A 605 -6.82 33.51 -3.15
C LEU A 605 -8.10 32.69 -3.32
N THR A 606 -8.95 32.57 -2.28
CA THR A 606 -10.27 31.93 -2.36
C THR A 606 -11.10 32.52 -3.49
N LYS A 607 -11.20 33.85 -3.53
CA LYS A 607 -11.95 34.57 -4.58
C LYS A 607 -11.41 34.24 -5.96
N TYR A 608 -10.09 34.29 -6.12
CA TYR A 608 -9.44 33.97 -7.40
C TYR A 608 -9.71 32.53 -7.87
N VAL A 609 -9.56 31.55 -6.98
CA VAL A 609 -9.81 30.13 -7.27
C VAL A 609 -11.26 29.92 -7.67
N HIS A 610 -12.19 30.50 -6.91
CA HIS A 610 -13.62 30.43 -7.19
C HIS A 610 -13.95 31.02 -8.57
N GLU A 611 -13.44 32.21 -8.91
CA GLU A 611 -13.67 32.87 -10.20
C GLU A 611 -13.01 32.14 -11.38
N THR A 612 -11.89 31.47 -11.14
CA THR A 612 -11.10 30.79 -12.19
C THR A 612 -11.61 29.38 -12.51
N ASP A 613 -12.24 28.66 -11.56
CA ASP A 613 -12.75 27.31 -11.80
C ASP A 613 -14.13 27.33 -12.50
N PRO A 614 -14.22 27.00 -13.80
CA PRO A 614 -15.48 27.03 -14.52
C PRO A 614 -16.37 25.80 -14.24
N TYR A 615 -15.85 24.80 -13.54
CA TYR A 615 -16.59 23.60 -13.17
C TYR A 615 -17.24 23.70 -11.80
N ARG A 616 -16.86 24.70 -10.99
CA ARG A 616 -17.35 24.89 -9.61
C ARG A 616 -17.23 23.60 -8.80
N ARG A 617 -16.04 22.99 -8.83
CA ARG A 617 -15.75 21.84 -7.97
C ARG A 617 -15.85 22.27 -6.52
N LEU A 618 -16.17 21.31 -5.65
CA LEU A 618 -16.23 21.54 -4.21
C LEU A 618 -14.95 22.27 -3.75
N LEU A 619 -15.11 23.42 -3.13
CA LEU A 619 -14.04 24.24 -2.60
C LEU A 619 -14.17 24.35 -1.08
N VAL A 620 -13.13 23.96 -0.38
CA VAL A 620 -13.00 24.08 1.08
C VAL A 620 -11.59 24.52 1.43
N TYR A 621 -11.32 24.76 2.70
CA TYR A 621 -9.96 24.81 3.22
C TYR A 621 -9.90 24.02 4.52
N HIS A 622 -8.70 23.56 4.84
CA HIS A 622 -8.45 22.83 6.07
C HIS A 622 -8.25 23.83 7.21
N SER A 623 -9.21 23.95 8.12
CA SER A 623 -9.18 25.01 9.14
C SER A 623 -8.45 24.57 10.42
N PRO A 624 -7.45 25.34 10.90
CA PRO A 624 -6.74 25.05 12.16
C PRO A 624 -7.57 25.40 13.41
N SER A 625 -8.75 25.99 13.23
CA SER A 625 -9.68 26.39 14.28
C SER A 625 -11.10 26.46 13.69
N ASP A 626 -11.99 27.33 14.18
CA ASP A 626 -13.35 27.49 13.65
C ASP A 626 -13.33 27.78 12.12
N PRO A 627 -13.90 26.88 11.28
CA PRO A 627 -13.91 27.01 9.81
C PRO A 627 -14.62 28.26 9.27
N ARG A 628 -15.38 28.97 10.10
CA ARG A 628 -16.05 30.22 9.73
C ARG A 628 -15.30 31.47 10.16
N GLN A 629 -14.22 31.32 10.93
CA GLN A 629 -13.45 32.44 11.48
C GLN A 629 -11.99 32.46 11.03
N ALA A 630 -11.37 31.31 10.73
CA ALA A 630 -9.94 31.28 10.39
C ALA A 630 -9.65 31.98 9.04
N ILE A 631 -10.52 31.80 8.04
CA ILE A 631 -10.59 32.65 6.84
C ILE A 631 -11.97 33.29 6.85
N LYS A 632 -12.02 34.61 7.08
CA LYS A 632 -13.28 35.32 7.33
C LYS A 632 -13.80 36.02 6.08
N ALA A 633 -12.92 36.72 5.36
CA ALA A 633 -13.30 37.36 4.10
C ALA A 633 -13.49 36.28 3.02
N ASN A 634 -14.53 36.43 2.19
CA ASN A 634 -14.89 35.47 1.13
C ASN A 634 -15.16 34.04 1.63
N ASN A 635 -15.41 33.83 2.94
CA ASN A 635 -15.76 32.52 3.49
C ASN A 635 -17.05 31.98 2.86
N GLU A 636 -17.90 32.87 2.37
CA GLU A 636 -19.14 32.51 1.68
C GLU A 636 -18.95 31.64 0.43
N LEU A 637 -17.74 31.66 -0.14
CA LEU A 637 -17.35 30.93 -1.35
C LEU A 637 -16.94 29.47 -1.09
N PHE A 638 -16.76 29.07 0.17
CA PHE A 638 -16.53 27.67 0.52
C PHE A 638 -17.85 26.89 0.57
N ASP A 639 -17.83 25.68 0.05
CA ASP A 639 -19.03 24.84 -0.10
C ASP A 639 -19.41 24.12 1.20
N PHE A 640 -18.43 23.80 2.04
CA PHE A 640 -18.63 23.09 3.30
C PHE A 640 -17.55 23.44 4.34
N ASP A 641 -17.80 23.08 5.59
CA ASP A 641 -16.88 23.31 6.71
C ASP A 641 -16.00 22.08 6.96
N MET A 642 -14.69 22.29 7.00
CA MET A 642 -13.72 21.24 7.30
C MET A 642 -12.89 21.63 8.52
N VAL A 643 -13.05 20.84 9.59
CA VAL A 643 -12.27 21.00 10.83
C VAL A 643 -10.98 20.20 10.71
N GLY A 644 -9.86 20.84 11.05
CA GLY A 644 -8.53 20.28 10.91
C GLY A 644 -7.65 20.63 12.10
N ILE A 645 -7.75 19.88 13.19
CA ILE A 645 -7.03 20.18 14.43
C ILE A 645 -6.23 18.96 14.88
N GLY A 646 -5.18 19.17 15.70
CA GLY A 646 -4.11 18.20 15.96
C GLY A 646 -4.48 16.82 16.54
N HIS A 647 -3.62 16.27 17.40
CA HIS A 647 -3.60 14.80 17.57
C HIS A 647 -3.54 14.31 19.02
N ASP A 648 -4.07 15.07 19.99
CA ASP A 648 -4.05 14.71 21.42
C ASP A 648 -5.24 13.82 21.83
N GLY A 649 -5.39 12.69 21.14
CA GLY A 649 -6.37 11.65 21.48
C GLY A 649 -7.79 12.16 21.73
N MET A 650 -8.36 11.79 22.87
CA MET A 650 -9.74 12.12 23.21
C MET A 650 -9.96 13.62 23.45
N ASN A 651 -8.93 14.38 23.83
CA ASN A 651 -9.04 15.83 23.99
C ASN A 651 -9.32 16.47 22.63
N THR A 652 -8.52 16.13 21.63
CA THR A 652 -8.72 16.62 20.26
C THR A 652 -10.02 16.06 19.65
N ALA A 653 -10.36 14.79 19.87
CA ALA A 653 -11.63 14.23 19.37
C ALA A 653 -12.85 15.01 19.91
N GLY A 654 -12.86 15.36 21.20
CA GLY A 654 -13.93 16.16 21.82
C GLY A 654 -13.99 17.61 21.32
N GLN A 655 -12.83 18.25 21.13
CA GLN A 655 -12.76 19.60 20.54
C GLN A 655 -13.26 19.60 19.08
N THR A 656 -12.87 18.60 18.30
CA THR A 656 -13.30 18.42 16.90
C THR A 656 -14.81 18.27 16.82
N LEU A 657 -15.38 17.40 17.67
CA LEU A 657 -16.84 17.24 17.76
C LEU A 657 -17.55 18.56 18.10
N THR A 658 -16.99 19.34 19.02
CA THR A 658 -17.55 20.64 19.41
C THR A 658 -17.55 21.62 18.24
N LEU A 659 -16.45 21.69 17.48
CA LEU A 659 -16.35 22.55 16.29
C LEU A 659 -17.28 22.10 15.16
N ILE A 660 -17.43 20.79 14.93
CA ILE A 660 -18.39 20.25 13.96
C ILE A 660 -19.81 20.66 14.35
N LYS A 661 -20.22 20.42 15.60
CA LYS A 661 -21.54 20.82 16.10
C LYS A 661 -21.76 22.32 15.98
N SER A 662 -20.76 23.14 16.33
CA SER A 662 -20.81 24.59 16.13
C SER A 662 -21.08 24.92 14.67
N SER A 663 -20.27 24.40 13.74
CA SER A 663 -20.39 24.65 12.29
C SER A 663 -21.78 24.33 11.74
N LEU A 664 -22.35 23.20 12.16
CA LEU A 664 -23.69 22.75 11.75
C LEU A 664 -24.83 23.68 12.22
N THR A 665 -24.60 24.53 13.23
CA THR A 665 -25.59 25.51 13.72
C THR A 665 -25.42 26.90 13.12
N GLN A 666 -24.34 27.15 12.36
CA GLN A 666 -24.05 28.46 11.79
C GLN A 666 -24.85 28.74 10.51
N THR A 667 -25.03 30.03 10.20
CA THR A 667 -25.71 30.51 8.99
C THR A 667 -24.72 31.22 8.06
N PRO A 668 -24.71 30.94 6.75
CA PRO A 668 -25.56 29.96 6.05
C PRO A 668 -25.20 28.51 6.37
N ALA A 669 -26.22 27.65 6.40
CA ALA A 669 -26.08 26.22 6.62
C ALA A 669 -25.23 25.58 5.51
N ARG A 670 -24.32 24.70 5.91
CA ARG A 670 -23.47 23.90 5.03
C ARG A 670 -23.14 22.56 5.68
N PRO A 671 -22.75 21.55 4.88
CA PRO A 671 -22.17 20.33 5.42
C PRO A 671 -20.93 20.64 6.25
N ALA A 672 -20.65 19.81 7.25
CA ALA A 672 -19.41 19.89 8.03
C ALA A 672 -18.78 18.50 8.20
N LEU A 673 -17.46 18.42 8.23
CA LEU A 673 -16.74 17.17 8.53
C LEU A 673 -15.37 17.42 9.18
N CYS A 674 -14.80 16.36 9.74
CA CYS A 674 -13.40 16.34 10.20
C CYS A 674 -12.49 15.97 9.03
N GLY A 675 -11.60 16.89 8.64
CA GLY A 675 -10.57 16.69 7.61
C GLY A 675 -9.24 16.15 8.16
N GLU A 676 -8.95 16.42 9.43
CA GLU A 676 -7.74 15.97 10.15
C GLU A 676 -8.00 16.03 11.66
N ALA A 677 -7.86 14.88 12.33
CA ALA A 677 -7.75 14.77 13.77
C ALA A 677 -7.14 13.40 14.12
N CYS A 678 -6.33 13.36 15.18
CA CYS A 678 -5.81 12.14 15.81
C CYS A 678 -5.45 11.00 14.85
N TYR A 679 -4.42 11.13 14.00
CA TYR A 679 -4.04 10.07 13.07
C TYR A 679 -3.60 8.77 13.76
N GLU A 680 -4.01 7.63 13.22
CA GLU A 680 -3.72 6.32 13.78
C GLU A 680 -2.21 6.03 13.82
N GLY A 681 -1.70 5.69 15.00
CA GLY A 681 -0.28 5.42 15.24
C GLY A 681 0.61 6.65 15.24
N HIS A 682 0.07 7.87 15.03
CA HIS A 682 0.88 9.09 15.03
C HIS A 682 1.53 9.31 16.39
N MET A 683 2.86 9.42 16.39
CA MET A 683 3.68 9.43 17.60
C MET A 683 3.36 8.26 18.55
N GLN A 684 3.00 7.09 18.00
CA GLN A 684 2.61 5.89 18.73
C GLN A 684 1.34 6.06 19.61
N THR A 685 0.38 6.87 19.15
CA THR A 685 -0.90 7.12 19.83
C THR A 685 -2.10 6.95 18.89
N ASN A 686 -3.30 7.30 19.35
CA ASN A 686 -4.51 7.42 18.51
C ASN A 686 -4.91 6.16 17.75
N PHE A 687 -4.67 4.99 18.32
CA PHE A 687 -4.97 3.71 17.71
C PHE A 687 -6.47 3.52 17.40
N GLN A 688 -6.80 2.37 16.83
CA GLN A 688 -8.08 2.10 16.19
C GLN A 688 -9.35 2.41 17.01
N ASP A 689 -9.30 2.37 18.35
CA ASP A 689 -10.47 2.72 19.17
C ASP A 689 -10.80 4.21 19.14
N ILE A 690 -9.79 5.09 19.05
CA ILE A 690 -10.01 6.53 18.84
C ILE A 690 -10.58 6.78 17.43
N GLN A 691 -10.11 6.04 16.42
CA GLN A 691 -10.62 6.15 15.04
C GLN A 691 -12.11 5.81 14.96
N ARG A 692 -12.54 4.71 15.60
CA ARG A 692 -13.96 4.34 15.68
C ARG A 692 -14.77 5.38 16.45
N HIS A 693 -14.24 5.91 17.56
CA HIS A 693 -14.90 6.96 18.32
C HIS A 693 -15.14 8.21 17.47
N MET A 694 -14.13 8.72 16.79
CA MET A 694 -14.26 9.91 15.94
C MET A 694 -15.28 9.68 14.82
N PHE A 695 -15.14 8.58 14.06
CA PHE A 695 -16.05 8.28 12.97
C PHE A 695 -17.53 8.26 13.41
N TRP A 696 -17.85 7.45 14.43
CA TRP A 696 -19.24 7.27 14.85
C TRP A 696 -19.80 8.50 15.57
N SER A 697 -19.04 9.11 16.47
CA SER A 697 -19.51 10.30 17.20
C SER A 697 -19.75 11.48 16.27
N PHE A 698 -18.92 11.67 15.24
CA PHE A 698 -19.06 12.78 14.31
C PHE A 698 -20.23 12.56 13.36
N VAL A 699 -20.31 11.38 12.72
CA VAL A 699 -21.39 11.06 11.77
C VAL A 699 -22.75 11.07 12.45
N LEU A 700 -22.89 10.44 13.62
CA LEU A 700 -24.16 10.48 14.38
C LEU A 700 -24.43 11.83 15.06
N SER A 701 -23.48 12.77 15.00
CA SER A 701 -23.71 14.17 15.36
C SER A 701 -24.01 15.07 14.15
N GLY A 702 -24.12 14.49 12.95
CA GLY A 702 -24.54 15.19 11.73
C GLY A 702 -23.40 15.58 10.79
N ALA A 703 -22.18 15.08 10.99
CA ALA A 703 -21.11 15.27 10.03
C ALA A 703 -21.46 14.59 8.69
N ALA A 704 -21.14 15.26 7.58
CA ALA A 704 -21.39 14.77 6.21
C ALA A 704 -20.43 13.65 5.78
N GLY A 705 -19.48 13.31 6.66
CA GLY A 705 -18.47 12.30 6.45
C GLY A 705 -17.33 12.42 7.45
N HIS A 706 -16.22 11.75 7.16
CA HIS A 706 -15.03 11.71 8.00
C HIS A 706 -13.79 11.47 7.15
N THR A 707 -12.68 12.12 7.47
CA THR A 707 -11.37 11.78 6.93
C THR A 707 -10.53 11.09 8.02
N TYR A 708 -10.08 9.88 7.71
CA TYR A 708 -9.09 9.14 8.50
C TYR A 708 -7.67 9.53 8.06
N GLY A 709 -6.69 9.30 8.93
CA GLY A 709 -5.29 9.32 8.53
C GLY A 709 -4.44 8.46 9.45
N ALA A 710 -3.24 8.11 8.99
CA ALA A 710 -2.33 7.21 9.68
C ALA A 710 -0.88 7.68 9.58
N ALA A 711 -0.12 7.43 10.65
CA ALA A 711 1.34 7.50 10.61
C ALA A 711 1.90 6.64 9.47
N GLY A 712 3.03 7.04 8.92
CA GLY A 712 3.61 6.44 7.73
C GLY A 712 2.97 6.91 6.42
N ILE A 713 1.64 6.99 6.35
CA ILE A 713 0.93 7.30 5.10
C ILE A 713 0.94 8.80 4.80
N TRP A 714 0.49 9.63 5.75
CA TRP A 714 0.34 11.07 5.50
C TRP A 714 1.67 11.72 5.09
N HIS A 715 2.75 11.30 5.76
CA HIS A 715 4.11 11.74 5.48
C HIS A 715 4.89 10.77 4.58
N ALA A 716 4.24 9.81 3.90
CA ALA A 716 4.81 8.83 2.97
C ALA A 716 6.15 8.17 3.40
N SER A 717 6.33 7.87 4.70
CA SER A 717 7.56 7.36 5.32
C SER A 717 8.03 6.04 4.68
N VAL A 718 9.35 5.86 4.66
CA VAL A 718 10.03 4.63 4.24
C VAL A 718 11.05 4.25 5.31
N GLU A 719 11.59 3.03 5.24
CA GLU A 719 12.57 2.54 6.21
C GLU A 719 13.77 3.50 6.33
N GLY A 720 14.07 3.94 7.56
CA GLY A 720 15.15 4.88 7.84
C GLY A 720 14.90 6.35 7.47
N ASP A 721 13.75 6.69 6.86
CA ASP A 721 13.39 8.08 6.50
C ASP A 721 11.89 8.34 6.78
N ALA A 722 11.64 9.04 7.89
CA ALA A 722 10.31 9.41 8.37
C ALA A 722 9.54 10.32 7.39
N GLY A 723 10.21 10.97 6.45
CA GLY A 723 9.54 11.75 5.41
C GLY A 723 9.01 13.10 5.85
N HIS A 724 9.42 13.62 7.00
CA HIS A 724 9.22 15.00 7.45
C HIS A 724 10.49 15.48 8.16
N THR A 725 10.53 16.73 8.58
CA THR A 725 11.62 17.26 9.44
C THR A 725 11.22 17.32 10.92
N GLY A 726 9.94 16.99 11.19
CA GLY A 726 9.34 17.03 12.52
C GLY A 726 9.39 18.41 13.18
N ILE A 727 9.42 18.43 14.51
CA ILE A 727 9.47 19.65 15.32
C ILE A 727 10.83 19.74 16.00
N HIS A 728 11.47 20.91 15.91
CA HIS A 728 12.80 21.15 16.50
C HIS A 728 13.89 20.15 16.06
N GLY A 729 13.77 19.59 14.84
CA GLY A 729 14.71 18.60 14.31
C GLY A 729 14.52 17.19 14.88
N HIS A 730 13.38 16.92 15.53
CA HIS A 730 13.01 15.60 16.01
C HIS A 730 11.85 15.05 15.20
N GLU A 731 12.05 13.85 14.65
CA GLU A 731 11.02 13.15 13.90
C GLU A 731 9.85 12.74 14.80
N TYR A 732 8.61 12.91 14.30
CA TYR A 732 7.39 12.51 15.01
C TYR A 732 7.35 11.01 15.31
N ASP A 733 7.57 10.17 14.31
CA ASP A 733 7.73 8.72 14.43
C ASP A 733 8.38 8.11 13.17
N PHE A 734 8.76 6.84 13.23
CA PHE A 734 9.40 6.09 12.13
C PHE A 734 8.45 5.07 11.48
N THR A 735 7.14 5.17 11.72
CA THR A 735 6.17 4.26 11.11
C THR A 735 6.28 4.38 9.60
N THR A 736 6.50 3.28 8.89
CA THR A 736 6.57 3.27 7.43
C THR A 736 5.18 3.31 6.82
N CYS A 737 5.05 3.76 5.57
CA CYS A 737 3.78 3.73 4.87
C CYS A 737 3.18 2.32 4.78
N LYS A 738 4.03 1.28 4.70
CA LYS A 738 3.60 -0.13 4.65
C LYS A 738 2.97 -0.58 5.98
N GLU A 739 3.57 -0.18 7.10
CA GLU A 739 3.02 -0.44 8.44
C GLU A 739 1.71 0.32 8.65
N GLY A 740 1.69 1.63 8.34
CA GLY A 740 0.49 2.45 8.45
C GLY A 740 -0.68 1.95 7.60
N MET A 741 -0.41 1.44 6.40
CA MET A 741 -1.43 0.82 5.54
C MET A 741 -2.09 -0.40 6.20
N SER A 742 -1.35 -1.12 7.05
CA SER A 742 -1.78 -2.33 7.74
C SER A 742 -2.54 -2.05 9.05
N PHE A 743 -2.63 -0.80 9.48
CA PHE A 743 -3.36 -0.46 10.70
C PHE A 743 -4.86 -0.80 10.60
N PRO A 744 -5.46 -1.29 11.70
CA PRO A 744 -6.83 -1.80 11.67
C PRO A 744 -7.89 -0.69 11.59
N GLY A 745 -7.62 0.53 12.07
CA GLY A 745 -8.61 1.61 12.11
C GLY A 745 -9.21 1.94 10.73
N ALA A 746 -8.39 1.96 9.67
CA ALA A 746 -8.87 2.17 8.29
C ALA A 746 -9.96 1.15 7.88
N THR A 747 -9.75 -0.14 8.21
CA THR A 747 -10.75 -1.18 7.94
C THR A 747 -12.02 -0.97 8.75
N GLN A 748 -11.88 -0.54 10.00
CA GLN A 748 -12.99 -0.40 10.95
C GLN A 748 -13.90 0.79 10.63
N VAL A 749 -13.35 1.94 10.23
CA VAL A 749 -14.15 3.06 9.73
C VAL A 749 -14.82 2.72 8.39
N GLY A 750 -14.14 1.94 7.54
CA GLY A 750 -14.72 1.37 6.32
C GLY A 750 -15.93 0.46 6.57
N LEU A 751 -15.85 -0.40 7.60
CA LEU A 751 -16.98 -1.20 8.06
C LEU A 751 -18.16 -0.34 8.53
N GLY A 752 -17.88 0.81 9.16
CA GLY A 752 -18.91 1.76 9.57
C GLY A 752 -19.63 2.40 8.39
N LYS A 753 -18.88 2.92 7.40
CA LYS A 753 -19.47 3.41 6.14
C LYS A 753 -20.31 2.36 5.45
N LYS A 754 -19.80 1.13 5.32
CA LYS A 754 -20.53 0.01 4.70
C LYS A 754 -21.83 -0.33 5.44
N LEU A 755 -21.90 -0.15 6.75
CA LEU A 755 -23.14 -0.31 7.50
C LEU A 755 -24.13 0.82 7.20
N LEU A 756 -23.68 2.07 7.24
CA LEU A 756 -24.51 3.25 6.97
C LEU A 756 -25.10 3.25 5.57
N GLU A 757 -24.32 2.87 4.56
CA GLU A 757 -24.75 2.81 3.14
C GLU A 757 -25.83 1.76 2.86
N LYS A 758 -26.15 0.88 3.82
CA LYS A 758 -27.32 -0.03 3.73
C LYS A 758 -28.64 0.66 4.06
N TYR A 759 -28.58 1.86 4.62
CA TYR A 759 -29.72 2.65 5.07
C TYR A 759 -29.70 4.02 4.38
N PRO A 760 -30.83 4.74 4.36
CA PRO A 760 -30.86 6.10 3.82
C PRO A 760 -30.23 7.10 4.80
N TRP A 761 -28.93 6.94 5.09
CA TRP A 761 -28.17 7.73 6.07
C TRP A 761 -28.22 9.25 5.81
N HIS A 762 -28.39 9.66 4.55
CA HIS A 762 -28.53 11.06 4.16
C HIS A 762 -29.77 11.73 4.75
N ARG A 763 -30.78 10.95 5.18
CA ARG A 763 -31.97 11.44 5.90
C ARG A 763 -31.77 11.54 7.42
N PHE A 764 -30.61 11.18 7.96
CA PHE A 764 -30.44 11.10 9.42
C PHE A 764 -30.50 12.48 10.08
N GLU A 765 -31.20 12.53 11.19
CA GLU A 765 -31.25 13.63 12.14
C GLU A 765 -30.51 13.22 13.41
N SER A 766 -29.73 14.14 13.99
CA SER A 766 -28.99 13.91 15.23
C SER A 766 -29.94 14.10 16.42
N HIS A 767 -29.98 13.15 17.34
CA HIS A 767 -30.91 13.14 18.47
C HIS A 767 -30.21 12.77 19.78
N SER A 768 -29.48 13.73 20.37
CA SER A 768 -28.81 13.51 21.66
C SER A 768 -29.79 13.23 22.80
N GLU A 769 -31.03 13.68 22.69
CA GLU A 769 -32.10 13.46 23.66
C GLU A 769 -32.63 12.02 23.68
N TRP A 770 -32.28 11.19 22.70
CA TRP A 770 -32.68 9.78 22.65
C TRP A 770 -31.85 8.89 23.58
N VAL A 771 -30.72 9.37 24.08
CA VAL A 771 -29.76 8.58 24.84
C VAL A 771 -29.18 9.39 26.00
N ASP A 772 -28.53 8.70 26.94
CA ASP A 772 -27.87 9.36 28.06
C ASP A 772 -26.56 10.03 27.61
N GLU A 773 -26.02 10.95 28.42
CA GLU A 773 -24.79 11.68 28.13
C GLU A 773 -23.61 10.73 27.86
N GLY A 774 -22.79 11.05 26.85
CA GLY A 774 -21.65 10.23 26.42
C GLY A 774 -22.00 9.19 25.34
N LEU A 775 -23.28 8.99 25.01
CA LEU A 775 -23.72 8.22 23.86
C LEU A 775 -24.08 9.16 22.69
N PHE A 776 -24.10 8.60 21.48
CA PHE A 776 -24.43 9.35 20.27
C PHE A 776 -25.56 8.65 19.55
N ALA A 777 -26.61 9.39 19.18
CA ALA A 777 -27.74 8.83 18.47
C ALA A 777 -28.16 9.70 17.29
N ALA A 778 -28.48 9.04 16.18
CA ALA A 778 -29.09 9.66 15.01
C ALA A 778 -30.00 8.66 14.32
N GLY A 779 -30.89 9.14 13.46
CA GLY A 779 -31.75 8.27 12.70
C GLY A 779 -32.88 9.02 12.01
N ILE A 780 -33.95 8.31 11.72
CA ILE A 780 -35.14 8.84 11.09
C ILE A 780 -36.28 8.61 12.08
N PRO A 781 -36.84 9.67 12.69
CA PRO A 781 -37.87 9.54 13.71
C PRO A 781 -39.01 8.60 13.29
N GLY A 782 -39.30 7.61 14.15
CA GLY A 782 -40.35 6.61 13.91
C GLY A 782 -40.02 5.50 12.90
N GLU A 783 -38.86 5.54 12.23
CA GLU A 783 -38.43 4.54 11.24
C GLU A 783 -37.16 3.79 11.68
N LEU A 784 -36.11 4.52 12.07
CA LEU A 784 -34.76 3.97 12.21
C LEU A 784 -33.97 4.73 13.27
N VAL A 785 -33.26 4.03 14.14
CA VAL A 785 -32.39 4.62 15.16
C VAL A 785 -31.03 3.94 15.16
N PHE A 786 -29.98 4.72 15.12
CA PHE A 786 -28.60 4.32 15.36
C PHE A 786 -28.14 4.91 16.69
N VAL A 787 -27.50 4.09 17.52
CA VAL A 787 -26.82 4.55 18.73
C VAL A 787 -25.39 4.03 18.74
N TYR A 788 -24.41 4.92 18.83
CA TYR A 788 -23.04 4.54 19.15
C TYR A 788 -22.79 4.67 20.66
N LEU A 789 -22.36 3.55 21.22
CA LEU A 789 -21.88 3.42 22.59
C LEU A 789 -20.35 3.34 22.55
N PRO A 790 -19.63 4.39 22.98
CA PRO A 790 -18.17 4.34 23.04
C PRO A 790 -17.64 3.26 24.00
N LYS A 791 -16.35 2.95 23.86
CA LYS A 791 -15.64 2.01 24.74
C LYS A 791 -15.74 2.49 26.18
N ARG A 792 -16.06 1.57 27.09
CA ARG A 792 -16.20 1.84 28.53
C ARG A 792 -15.08 1.19 29.33
N GLY A 793 -15.19 1.28 30.66
CA GLY A 793 -14.28 0.62 31.57
C GLY A 793 -14.28 -0.91 31.40
N ILE A 794 -13.19 -1.54 31.84
CA ILE A 794 -13.12 -2.99 31.91
C ILE A 794 -14.20 -3.48 32.89
N TYR A 795 -14.86 -4.59 32.55
CA TYR A 795 -15.93 -5.21 33.35
C TYR A 795 -17.24 -4.41 33.43
N ASP A 796 -17.50 -3.51 32.47
CA ASP A 796 -18.76 -2.78 32.38
C ASP A 796 -19.67 -3.32 31.24
N TRP A 797 -20.62 -4.19 31.62
CA TRP A 797 -21.67 -4.69 30.73
C TRP A 797 -22.97 -3.90 30.82
N SER A 798 -23.03 -2.84 31.62
CA SER A 798 -24.29 -2.15 31.91
C SER A 798 -25.01 -1.74 30.63
N GLY A 799 -26.32 -1.96 30.60
CA GLY A 799 -27.12 -1.47 29.49
C GLY A 799 -27.36 0.05 29.53
N PHE A 800 -28.11 0.54 28.57
CA PHE A 800 -28.54 1.94 28.46
C PHE A 800 -29.98 2.01 27.97
N THR A 801 -30.58 3.19 28.06
CA THR A 801 -31.96 3.42 27.61
C THR A 801 -31.98 4.22 26.32
N VAL A 802 -32.76 3.75 25.35
CA VAL A 802 -33.13 4.50 24.14
C VAL A 802 -34.52 5.09 24.36
N ARG A 803 -34.67 6.36 24.02
CA ARG A 803 -35.90 7.17 24.18
C ARG A 803 -36.39 7.63 22.81
N GLY A 804 -37.59 8.21 22.76
CA GLY A 804 -38.15 8.77 21.52
C GLY A 804 -38.55 7.73 20.48
N LEU A 805 -38.71 6.46 20.86
CA LEU A 805 -39.19 5.40 19.98
C LEU A 805 -40.72 5.47 19.88
N THR A 806 -41.29 4.90 18.81
CA THR A 806 -42.75 4.78 18.71
C THR A 806 -43.26 3.84 19.81
N PRO A 807 -44.24 4.25 20.64
CA PRO A 807 -44.78 3.40 21.71
C PRO A 807 -45.35 2.08 21.20
N GLU A 808 -45.22 1.03 22.01
CA GLU A 808 -45.82 -0.29 21.78
C GLU A 808 -45.54 -0.87 20.38
N THR A 809 -44.40 -0.51 19.79
CA THR A 809 -44.05 -0.84 18.41
C THR A 809 -42.91 -1.85 18.38
N ARG A 810 -42.97 -2.76 17.41
CA ARG A 810 -41.96 -3.78 17.19
C ARG A 810 -40.78 -3.22 16.38
N TYR A 811 -39.57 -3.45 16.87
CA TYR A 811 -38.33 -3.13 16.17
C TYR A 811 -37.49 -4.39 15.96
N ALA A 812 -36.90 -4.50 14.76
CA ALA A 812 -35.76 -5.38 14.50
C ALA A 812 -34.50 -4.65 14.99
N THR A 813 -33.77 -5.27 15.90
CA THR A 813 -32.65 -4.63 16.58
C THR A 813 -31.40 -5.48 16.48
N PHE A 814 -30.24 -4.85 16.37
CA PHE A 814 -28.98 -5.58 16.52
C PHE A 814 -27.88 -4.70 17.09
N PHE A 815 -27.01 -5.33 17.88
CA PHE A 815 -25.69 -4.78 18.17
C PHE A 815 -24.72 -5.14 17.05
N TYR A 816 -23.95 -4.17 16.59
CA TYR A 816 -22.91 -4.29 15.60
C TYR A 816 -21.57 -3.95 16.25
N ASP A 817 -20.62 -4.88 16.16
CA ASP A 817 -19.24 -4.70 16.60
C ASP A 817 -18.51 -3.84 15.56
N PRO A 818 -18.19 -2.57 15.86
CA PRO A 818 -17.56 -1.68 14.90
C PRO A 818 -16.09 -2.06 14.60
N ALA A 819 -15.48 -2.93 15.41
CA ALA A 819 -14.11 -3.40 15.19
C ALA A 819 -14.03 -4.62 14.24
N THR A 820 -15.07 -5.46 14.22
CA THR A 820 -15.05 -6.75 13.48
C THR A 820 -16.20 -6.93 12.48
N GLY A 821 -17.25 -6.12 12.58
CA GLY A 821 -18.48 -6.24 11.79
C GLY A 821 -19.43 -7.35 12.25
N ARG A 822 -19.15 -7.99 13.40
CA ARG A 822 -20.05 -9.00 13.99
C ARG A 822 -21.38 -8.37 14.38
N ARG A 823 -22.46 -9.15 14.23
CA ARG A 823 -23.84 -8.73 14.50
C ARG A 823 -24.49 -9.65 15.52
N PHE A 824 -25.27 -9.06 16.44
CA PHE A 824 -26.03 -9.74 17.48
C PHE A 824 -27.48 -9.29 17.43
N ASP A 825 -28.32 -10.10 16.79
CA ASP A 825 -29.72 -9.80 16.51
C ASP A 825 -30.66 -10.02 17.70
N LYS A 826 -31.67 -9.16 17.80
CA LYS A 826 -32.78 -9.26 18.74
C LYS A 826 -34.02 -8.58 18.17
N VAL A 827 -35.20 -9.08 18.50
CA VAL A 827 -36.47 -8.37 18.25
C VAL A 827 -36.95 -7.82 19.58
N ILE A 828 -37.39 -6.56 19.58
CA ILE A 828 -37.89 -5.88 20.78
C ILE A 828 -39.24 -5.24 20.50
N THR A 829 -40.03 -5.07 21.56
CA THR A 829 -41.22 -4.22 21.57
C THR A 829 -40.95 -3.11 22.57
N THR A 830 -41.24 -1.87 22.18
CA THR A 830 -41.03 -0.69 23.01
C THR A 830 -42.07 -0.57 24.11
N ASN A 831 -41.71 0.13 25.18
CA ASN A 831 -42.61 0.44 26.28
C ASN A 831 -43.69 1.46 25.84
N ILE A 832 -44.74 1.60 26.65
CA ILE A 832 -45.84 2.56 26.42
C ILE A 832 -45.38 4.02 26.43
N ASP A 833 -44.26 4.31 27.09
CA ASP A 833 -43.64 5.64 27.13
C ASP A 833 -42.66 5.88 25.97
N GLY A 834 -42.57 4.95 25.01
CA GLY A 834 -41.66 5.07 23.87
C GLY A 834 -40.19 4.83 24.23
N THR A 835 -39.92 4.13 25.34
CA THR A 835 -38.56 3.75 25.74
C THR A 835 -38.25 2.28 25.49
N TRP A 836 -36.96 1.98 25.41
CA TRP A 836 -36.44 0.62 25.52
C TRP A 836 -35.10 0.62 26.23
N THR A 837 -34.95 -0.23 27.25
CA THR A 837 -33.71 -0.39 28.00
C THR A 837 -33.09 -1.74 27.69
N THR A 838 -31.83 -1.73 27.23
CA THR A 838 -31.05 -2.97 27.18
C THR A 838 -30.59 -3.35 28.59
N LEU A 839 -30.61 -4.63 28.97
CA LEU A 839 -30.13 -5.08 30.28
C LEU A 839 -28.60 -5.05 30.33
N ASN A 840 -27.96 -5.67 29.33
CA ASN A 840 -26.52 -5.73 29.17
C ASN A 840 -26.12 -5.54 27.70
N VAL A 841 -24.92 -5.00 27.47
CA VAL A 841 -24.27 -5.05 26.15
C VAL A 841 -23.56 -6.39 25.94
N PRO A 842 -23.26 -6.81 24.69
CA PRO A 842 -22.64 -8.11 24.45
C PRO A 842 -21.24 -8.27 25.07
N SER A 843 -20.44 -7.20 25.13
CA SER A 843 -19.17 -7.13 25.86
C SER A 843 -18.79 -5.67 26.21
N PRO A 844 -17.81 -5.42 27.10
CA PRO A 844 -17.44 -4.06 27.54
C PRO A 844 -16.72 -3.17 26.49
N GLN A 845 -16.63 -3.62 25.24
CA GLN A 845 -16.09 -2.81 24.13
C GLN A 845 -17.13 -1.79 23.61
N ASP A 846 -16.77 -1.01 22.60
CA ASP A 846 -17.68 -0.11 21.90
C ASP A 846 -18.67 -0.86 21.00
N TRP A 847 -19.86 -0.29 20.80
CA TRP A 847 -20.94 -0.90 20.03
C TRP A 847 -21.73 0.12 19.23
N VAL A 848 -22.25 -0.32 18.08
CA VAL A 848 -23.32 0.39 17.38
C VAL A 848 -24.60 -0.43 17.51
N LEU A 849 -25.63 0.15 18.11
CA LEU A 849 -26.97 -0.42 18.15
C LEU A 849 -27.78 0.16 16.99
N VAL A 850 -28.47 -0.71 16.25
CA VAL A 850 -29.41 -0.31 15.20
C VAL A 850 -30.79 -0.82 15.56
N LEU A 851 -31.80 0.04 15.54
CA LEU A 851 -33.21 -0.30 15.69
C LEU A 851 -33.96 0.12 14.43
N GLU A 852 -34.44 -0.84 13.66
CA GLU A 852 -35.27 -0.63 12.48
C GLU A 852 -36.72 -1.02 12.82
N ARG A 853 -37.67 -0.12 12.58
CA ARG A 853 -39.09 -0.44 12.78
C ARG A 853 -39.46 -1.64 11.90
N ALA A 854 -40.03 -2.68 12.50
CA ALA A 854 -40.48 -3.83 11.73
C ALA A 854 -41.59 -3.38 10.78
N LYS A 855 -41.49 -3.77 9.50
CA LYS A 855 -42.60 -3.64 8.56
C LYS A 855 -43.65 -4.68 8.95
N ASP A 856 -44.89 -4.24 9.10
CA ASP A 856 -46.03 -5.09 9.43
C ASP A 856 -46.29 -6.16 8.36
#